data_AF-A0A6C1PF63-F1
#
_entry.id   AF-A0A6C1PF63-F1
#
_cell.length_a   1.000
_cell.length_b   1.000
_cell.length_c   1.000
_cell.angle_alpha   90.00
_cell.angle_beta   90.00
_cell.angle_gamma   90.00
#
_symmetry.space_group_name_H-M   'P 1'
#
loop_
_entity.id
_entity.type
_entity.pdbx_description
1 polymer ?
#
loop_
_entity_poly.entity_id
_entity_poly.type
_entity_poly.pdbx_seq_one_letter_code
_entity_poly.pdbx_strand_id
1 'polypeptide(L)'
;MRTHYSSDRLRRFAGIALAALCATGSLLLLAGMLAGTLPFETLTVTGIILVVVGAFGSVAFAFERRNRPDREAAERDAEAQLVALIDSVRDSALQNESAGRRLGAQIGETLGSVARISGDAAGATVLAEALADQVANGASAMEQIQAAVESLVRHVRNQDGLVDQSAAAVEQMSASIESVAAVAQSKAVAADRLSTLTRDGTQKIEVVERVIHGVTDSVQSVGSLTGIINQIAAQTNLLAMNAAIEAAHAGAYGRGFAVVAGEIRSLAESTAKNAADIRRTLKELTARIGEAQRAGTDAADAFRSIETETQSVSQAFREITFSTEELAAGTTEVVTATTDLRQLSAESLNNAEEMRIAAQEVATILAGARDASMETTGAMQSIRASAAAVTIASGRITRLSVQSNQQLTTMLDLLASFAGSETTHERHAIRRLELANLVLEHMAWVGAIRERMDRVDSGADSVGSADMPSDTAITAWVRERAADVVGERAARDIGAHVDRLRAAAGTVVAADRGENGRIEREQRFAELLDLSRSFVEVVAGCQQDRTLEWTSALSVGVPEFDNQHRGLFDLINRLYEAMQAGESRAMIADVFDKLIAYTGSHFSAEETAFEQYGYPDAPEHVRAHRDLVAQATELRNEFASGRSMIAMDVADFLRDWVVNHIQGTDRRYTDFFAGTKIGAVDR
;
A
#
# COMPACT_ATOMS: atom_id res chain seq x y z
N MET A 1 63.50 -33.53 42.02
CA MET A 1 63.65 -35.00 41.98
C MET A 1 63.62 -35.39 40.51
N ARG A 2 64.78 -35.60 39.87
CA ARG A 2 64.89 -35.84 38.41
C ARG A 2 64.53 -37.29 38.12
N THR A 3 63.41 -37.53 37.45
CA THR A 3 63.08 -38.85 36.90
C THR A 3 63.90 -39.09 35.65
N HIS A 4 64.97 -39.88 35.77
CA HIS A 4 65.72 -40.39 34.61
C HIS A 4 64.77 -41.21 33.71
N TYR A 5 64.55 -40.76 32.48
CA TYR A 5 63.88 -41.56 31.47
C TYR A 5 64.80 -42.71 31.05
N SER A 6 64.38 -43.96 31.29
CA SER A 6 65.16 -45.16 30.95
C SER A 6 65.31 -45.31 29.43
N SER A 7 66.52 -45.61 28.96
CA SER A 7 66.88 -45.84 27.55
C SER A 7 66.00 -46.86 26.80
N ASP A 8 65.30 -47.73 27.51
CA ASP A 8 64.37 -48.70 26.93
C ASP A 8 63.06 -48.07 26.42
N ARG A 9 62.61 -46.96 27.01
CA ARG A 9 61.42 -46.24 26.53
C ARG A 9 61.70 -45.53 25.20
N LEU A 10 62.88 -44.92 25.07
CA LEU A 10 63.38 -44.27 23.85
C LEU A 10 63.62 -45.27 22.71
N ARG A 11 64.14 -46.47 22.99
CA ARG A 11 64.33 -47.52 21.96
C ARG A 11 63.03 -48.14 21.47
N ARG A 12 62.07 -48.37 22.37
CA ARG A 12 60.71 -48.76 21.98
C ARG A 12 60.03 -47.66 21.16
N PHE A 13 60.32 -46.39 21.47
CA PHE A 13 59.85 -45.23 20.72
C PHE A 13 60.43 -45.13 19.32
N ALA A 14 61.74 -45.36 19.13
CA ALA A 14 62.35 -45.40 17.80
C ALA A 14 61.73 -46.50 16.92
N GLY A 15 61.41 -47.66 17.50
CA GLY A 15 60.68 -48.74 16.82
C GLY A 15 59.24 -48.37 16.44
N ILE A 16 58.52 -47.66 17.31
CA ILE A 16 57.14 -47.19 17.06
C ILE A 16 57.13 -46.03 16.04
N ALA A 17 58.09 -45.11 16.10
CA ALA A 17 58.24 -44.01 15.15
C ALA A 17 58.63 -44.50 13.74
N LEU A 18 59.49 -45.52 13.64
CA LEU A 18 59.84 -46.16 12.37
C LEU A 18 58.66 -46.95 11.79
N ALA A 19 57.89 -47.65 12.64
CA ALA A 19 56.65 -48.31 12.23
C ALA A 19 55.57 -47.32 11.79
N ALA A 20 55.45 -46.18 12.49
CA ALA A 20 54.56 -45.08 12.11
C ALA A 20 54.97 -44.44 10.78
N LEU A 21 56.27 -44.19 10.55
CA LEU A 21 56.83 -43.71 9.29
C LEU A 21 56.52 -44.63 8.10
N CYS A 22 56.67 -45.96 8.29
CA CYS A 22 56.32 -46.96 7.27
C CYS A 22 54.80 -47.04 7.02
N ALA A 23 53.97 -46.93 8.06
CA ALA A 23 52.52 -46.90 7.93
C ALA A 23 52.04 -45.61 7.25
N THR A 24 52.62 -44.46 7.57
CA THR A 24 52.32 -43.15 6.94
C THR A 24 52.79 -43.08 5.49
N GLY A 25 53.94 -43.68 5.15
CA GLY A 25 54.38 -43.80 3.76
C GLY A 25 53.45 -44.68 2.92
N SER A 26 52.87 -45.72 3.52
CA SER A 26 51.89 -46.59 2.87
C SER A 26 50.53 -45.90 2.68
N LEU A 27 50.10 -45.08 3.66
CA LEU A 27 48.89 -44.26 3.57
C LEU A 27 49.02 -43.10 2.57
N LEU A 28 50.20 -42.50 2.44
CA LEU A 28 50.50 -41.46 1.45
C LEU A 28 50.46 -42.00 0.01
N LEU A 29 50.98 -43.21 -0.21
CA LEU A 29 50.88 -43.90 -1.50
C LEU A 29 49.43 -44.29 -1.84
N LEU A 30 48.62 -44.65 -0.84
CA LEU A 30 47.21 -44.96 -1.01
C LEU A 30 46.36 -43.70 -1.27
N ALA A 31 46.62 -42.61 -0.54
CA ALA A 31 45.95 -41.31 -0.68
C ALA A 31 46.29 -40.60 -2.01
N GLY A 32 47.53 -40.73 -2.47
CA GLY A 32 47.95 -40.24 -3.79
C GLY A 32 47.30 -40.98 -4.96
N MET A 33 46.90 -42.25 -4.78
CA MET A 33 46.15 -43.01 -5.78
C MET A 33 44.63 -42.74 -5.76
N LEU A 34 44.08 -42.09 -4.73
CA LEU A 34 42.63 -41.90 -4.50
C LEU A 34 42.18 -40.42 -4.48
N ALA A 35 43.02 -39.49 -4.95
CA ALA A 35 42.90 -38.03 -4.77
C ALA A 35 41.65 -37.31 -5.35
N GLY A 36 40.60 -38.03 -5.78
CA GLY A 36 39.35 -37.45 -6.28
C GLY A 36 38.14 -37.57 -5.36
N THR A 37 38.21 -38.32 -4.25
CA THR A 37 36.98 -38.75 -3.52
C THR A 37 37.04 -38.68 -2.00
N LEU A 38 38.10 -38.13 -1.39
CA LEU A 38 38.25 -38.15 0.07
C LEU A 38 37.76 -36.86 0.77
N PRO A 39 37.08 -36.97 1.92
CA PRO A 39 36.61 -35.83 2.70
C PRO A 39 37.78 -35.05 3.34
N PHE A 40 37.63 -33.72 3.43
CA PHE A 40 38.62 -32.76 3.98
C PHE A 40 39.21 -33.17 5.35
N GLU A 41 38.44 -33.94 6.14
CA GLU A 41 38.85 -34.48 7.44
C GLU A 41 40.08 -35.40 7.35
N THR A 42 40.23 -36.15 6.26
CA THR A 42 41.37 -37.06 6.06
C THR A 42 42.66 -36.31 5.71
N LEU A 43 42.55 -35.18 5.01
CA LEU A 43 43.70 -34.33 4.63
C LEU A 43 44.26 -33.57 5.84
N THR A 44 43.41 -33.11 6.75
CA THR A 44 43.84 -32.37 7.95
C THR A 44 44.54 -33.26 8.97
N VAL A 45 44.00 -34.45 9.27
CA VAL A 45 44.67 -35.44 10.15
C VAL A 45 46.02 -35.86 9.58
N THR A 46 46.13 -36.03 8.27
CA THR A 46 47.40 -36.34 7.60
C THR A 46 48.41 -35.19 7.70
N GLY A 47 47.96 -33.94 7.60
CA GLY A 47 48.79 -32.74 7.79
C GLY A 47 49.31 -32.58 9.22
N ILE A 48 48.47 -32.87 10.22
CA ILE A 48 48.85 -32.86 11.65
C ILE A 48 49.91 -33.93 11.93
N ILE A 49 49.69 -35.15 11.42
CA ILE A 49 50.66 -36.23 11.52
C ILE A 49 51.97 -35.83 10.83
N LEU A 50 51.95 -35.14 9.68
CA LEU A 50 53.16 -34.68 8.99
C LEU A 50 53.94 -33.61 9.77
N VAL A 51 53.28 -32.64 10.40
CA VAL A 51 53.95 -31.60 11.20
C VAL A 51 54.54 -32.21 12.47
N VAL A 52 53.77 -33.05 13.15
CA VAL A 52 54.24 -33.78 14.34
C VAL A 52 55.38 -34.71 13.95
N VAL A 53 55.23 -35.57 12.94
CA VAL A 53 56.29 -36.48 12.47
C VAL A 53 57.51 -35.72 11.91
N GLY A 54 57.35 -34.53 11.32
CA GLY A 54 58.45 -33.68 10.88
C GLY A 54 59.25 -33.06 12.03
N ALA A 55 58.56 -32.55 13.06
CA ALA A 55 59.18 -32.04 14.28
C ALA A 55 59.84 -33.18 15.09
N PHE A 56 59.17 -34.32 15.24
CA PHE A 56 59.73 -35.50 15.92
C PHE A 56 60.83 -36.17 15.08
N GLY A 57 60.74 -36.13 13.76
CA GLY A 57 61.75 -36.65 12.83
C GLY A 57 63.02 -35.83 12.84
N SER A 58 62.96 -34.52 13.03
CA SER A 58 64.13 -33.66 13.22
C SER A 58 64.80 -33.88 14.58
N VAL A 59 64.02 -34.07 15.65
CA VAL A 59 64.53 -34.46 16.98
C VAL A 59 65.18 -35.86 16.94
N ALA A 60 64.57 -36.84 16.28
CA ALA A 60 65.13 -38.18 16.11
C ALA A 60 66.37 -38.20 15.19
N PHE A 61 66.38 -37.41 14.12
CA PHE A 61 67.52 -37.26 13.22
C PHE A 61 68.72 -36.58 13.90
N ALA A 62 68.47 -35.63 14.82
CA ALA A 62 69.49 -35.06 15.70
C ALA A 62 70.06 -36.10 16.69
N PHE A 63 69.25 -37.08 17.10
CA PHE A 63 69.64 -38.16 18.02
C PHE A 63 70.52 -39.24 17.36
N GLU A 64 70.32 -39.56 16.08
CA GLU A 64 71.01 -40.65 15.38
C GLU A 64 72.44 -40.29 14.92
N ARG A 65 72.76 -39.01 14.68
CA ARG A 65 74.01 -38.61 13.98
C ARG A 65 75.21 -38.25 14.89
N ARG A 66 75.09 -38.24 16.22
CA ARG A 66 76.16 -37.71 17.10
C ARG A 66 76.75 -38.74 18.07
N ASN A 67 77.89 -39.33 17.67
CA ASN A 67 78.71 -40.18 18.54
C ASN A 67 79.62 -39.32 19.46
N ARG A 68 79.39 -39.38 20.79
CA ARG A 68 80.10 -38.78 21.97
C ARG A 68 79.79 -37.30 22.29
N PRO A 69 80.22 -36.75 23.44
CA PRO A 69 79.83 -36.94 24.85
C PRO A 69 78.69 -35.98 25.30
N ASP A 70 77.90 -35.47 24.35
CA ASP A 70 77.01 -34.30 24.53
C ASP A 70 75.51 -34.66 24.62
N ARG A 71 75.20 -35.81 25.24
CA ARG A 71 73.82 -36.29 25.40
C ARG A 71 72.94 -35.27 26.14
N GLU A 72 73.49 -34.63 27.17
CA GLU A 72 72.75 -33.63 27.94
C GLU A 72 72.45 -32.36 27.13
N ALA A 73 73.30 -31.96 26.17
CA ALA A 73 73.06 -30.80 25.32
C ALA A 73 72.00 -31.09 24.24
N ALA A 74 72.01 -32.30 23.66
CA ALA A 74 70.99 -32.74 22.70
C ALA A 74 69.63 -32.99 23.38
N GLU A 75 69.62 -33.50 24.61
CA GLU A 75 68.40 -33.63 25.42
C GLU A 75 67.82 -32.24 25.76
N ARG A 76 68.67 -31.26 26.13
CA ARG A 76 68.22 -29.88 26.38
C ARG A 76 67.70 -29.18 25.12
N ASP A 77 68.30 -29.41 23.96
CA ASP A 77 67.84 -28.83 22.69
C ASP A 77 66.50 -29.44 22.23
N ALA A 78 66.33 -30.76 22.39
CA ALA A 78 65.06 -31.43 22.14
C ALA A 78 63.96 -31.00 23.12
N GLU A 79 64.29 -30.82 24.40
CA GLU A 79 63.38 -30.26 25.42
C GLU A 79 62.99 -28.81 25.07
N ALA A 80 63.95 -27.98 24.64
CA ALA A 80 63.68 -26.60 24.23
C ALA A 80 62.78 -26.52 22.97
N GLN A 81 63.00 -27.38 21.98
CA GLN A 81 62.16 -27.47 20.79
C GLN A 81 60.74 -27.96 21.11
N LEU A 82 60.60 -28.91 22.04
CA LEU A 82 59.30 -29.37 22.52
C LEU A 82 58.53 -28.27 23.25
N VAL A 83 59.19 -27.52 24.14
CA VAL A 83 58.58 -26.38 24.86
C VAL A 83 58.15 -25.30 23.86
N ALA A 84 58.98 -24.96 22.88
CA ALA A 84 58.63 -24.00 21.84
C ALA A 84 57.43 -24.47 20.98
N LEU A 85 57.31 -25.77 20.71
CA LEU A 85 56.16 -26.33 19.99
C LEU A 85 54.88 -26.29 20.84
N ILE A 86 54.97 -26.60 22.13
CA ILE A 86 53.85 -26.48 23.10
C ILE A 86 53.37 -25.03 23.16
N ASP A 87 54.29 -24.08 23.30
CA ASP A 87 53.97 -22.65 23.33
C ASP A 87 53.30 -22.22 22.01
N SER A 88 53.82 -22.64 20.85
CA SER A 88 53.22 -22.31 19.55
C SER A 88 51.82 -22.90 19.34
N VAL A 89 51.57 -24.15 19.76
CA VAL A 89 50.25 -24.77 19.68
C VAL A 89 49.28 -24.14 20.68
N ARG A 90 49.76 -23.76 21.87
CA ARG A 90 48.97 -23.01 22.87
C ARG A 90 48.57 -21.64 22.34
N ASP A 91 49.50 -20.90 21.76
CA ASP A 91 49.22 -19.58 21.19
C ASP A 91 48.24 -19.70 20.01
N SER A 92 48.39 -20.74 19.18
CA SER A 92 47.42 -21.06 18.12
C SER A 92 46.03 -21.42 18.67
N ALA A 93 45.97 -22.12 19.81
CA ALA A 93 44.73 -22.44 20.51
C ALA A 93 44.03 -21.20 21.06
N LEU A 94 44.76 -20.27 21.68
CA LEU A 94 44.21 -19.01 22.16
C LEU A 94 43.76 -18.11 21.00
N GLN A 95 44.51 -18.08 19.90
CA GLN A 95 44.11 -17.38 18.68
C GLN A 95 42.84 -17.98 18.06
N ASN A 96 42.76 -19.30 17.90
CA ASN A 96 41.56 -19.95 17.35
C ASN A 96 40.35 -19.84 18.27
N GLU A 97 40.56 -19.79 19.58
CA GLU A 97 39.50 -19.54 20.55
C GLU A 97 38.90 -18.15 20.37
N SER A 98 39.73 -17.11 20.37
CA SER A 98 39.26 -15.73 20.13
C SER A 98 38.60 -15.59 18.75
N ALA A 99 39.15 -16.23 17.72
CA ALA A 99 38.56 -16.29 16.39
C ALA A 99 37.18 -17.00 16.41
N GLY A 100 37.06 -18.13 17.08
CA GLY A 100 35.82 -18.88 17.24
C GLY A 100 34.73 -18.08 17.96
N ARG A 101 35.11 -17.31 18.99
CA ARG A 101 34.20 -16.45 19.74
C ARG A 101 33.68 -15.29 18.89
N ARG A 102 34.57 -14.61 18.16
CA ARG A 102 34.22 -13.57 17.19
C ARG A 102 33.33 -14.12 16.07
N LEU A 103 33.65 -15.31 15.55
CA LEU A 103 32.82 -16.00 14.55
C LEU A 103 31.43 -16.32 15.08
N GLY A 104 31.31 -16.82 16.32
CA GLY A 104 30.01 -17.09 16.95
C GLY A 104 29.13 -15.84 17.04
N ALA A 105 29.69 -14.71 17.45
CA ALA A 105 28.99 -13.43 17.48
C ALA A 105 28.57 -12.95 16.08
N GLN A 106 29.48 -12.98 15.11
CA GLN A 106 29.21 -12.58 13.72
C GLN A 106 28.14 -13.47 13.05
N ILE A 107 28.15 -14.78 13.32
CA ILE A 107 27.15 -15.72 12.82
C ILE A 107 25.79 -15.45 13.46
N GLY A 108 25.72 -15.15 14.76
CA GLY A 108 24.49 -14.72 15.42
C GLY A 108 23.88 -13.47 14.78
N GLU A 109 24.69 -12.44 14.50
CA GLU A 109 24.25 -11.21 13.82
C GLU A 109 23.81 -11.48 12.37
N THR A 110 24.51 -12.37 11.67
CA THR A 110 24.17 -12.78 10.30
C THR A 110 22.82 -13.48 10.27
N LEU A 111 22.59 -14.45 11.16
CA LEU A 111 21.33 -15.17 11.26
C LEU A 111 20.17 -14.23 11.63
N GLY A 112 20.39 -13.23 12.48
CA GLY A 112 19.38 -12.21 12.77
C GLY A 112 19.08 -11.26 11.62
N SER A 113 20.07 -10.94 10.79
CA SER A 113 19.84 -10.15 9.57
C SER A 113 19.10 -10.97 8.52
N VAL A 114 19.44 -12.25 8.36
CA VAL A 114 18.73 -13.20 7.50
C VAL A 114 17.26 -13.34 7.91
N ALA A 115 16.97 -13.51 9.20
CA ALA A 115 15.61 -13.61 9.71
C ALA A 115 14.75 -12.38 9.37
N ARG A 116 15.28 -11.17 9.58
CA ARG A 116 14.57 -9.93 9.21
C ARG A 116 14.32 -9.85 7.71
N ILE A 117 15.34 -10.13 6.88
CA ILE A 117 15.21 -10.10 5.42
C ILE A 117 14.14 -11.09 4.94
N SER A 118 14.12 -12.29 5.50
CA SER A 118 13.12 -13.30 5.13
C SER A 118 11.71 -12.94 5.59
N GLY A 119 11.56 -12.38 6.79
CA GLY A 119 10.30 -11.83 7.27
C GLY A 119 9.76 -10.70 6.41
N ASP A 120 10.61 -9.73 6.06
CA ASP A 120 10.26 -8.61 5.17
C ASP A 120 9.86 -9.12 3.78
N ALA A 121 10.58 -10.12 3.25
CA ALA A 121 10.27 -10.73 1.96
C ALA A 121 8.94 -11.51 1.96
N ALA A 122 8.61 -12.19 3.06
CA ALA A 122 7.31 -12.83 3.23
C ALA A 122 6.18 -11.79 3.28
N GLY A 123 6.35 -10.72 4.07
CA GLY A 123 5.38 -9.63 4.15
C GLY A 123 5.14 -8.94 2.80
N ALA A 124 6.21 -8.66 2.05
CA ALA A 124 6.12 -8.09 0.70
C ALA A 124 5.41 -9.01 -0.30
N THR A 125 5.58 -10.34 -0.18
CA THR A 125 4.86 -11.32 -1.02
C THR A 125 3.35 -11.23 -0.77
N VAL A 126 2.91 -11.21 0.49
CA VAL A 126 1.48 -11.09 0.84
C VAL A 126 0.89 -9.79 0.31
N LEU A 127 1.63 -8.67 0.40
CA LEU A 127 1.19 -7.39 -0.15
C LEU A 127 1.07 -7.43 -1.69
N ALA A 128 2.00 -8.10 -2.38
CA ALA A 128 1.96 -8.24 -3.83
C ALA A 128 0.76 -9.08 -4.29
N GLU A 129 0.46 -10.18 -3.59
CA GLU A 129 -0.73 -11.02 -3.84
C GLU A 129 -2.02 -10.23 -3.62
N ALA A 130 -2.12 -9.50 -2.50
CA ALA A 130 -3.27 -8.64 -2.24
C ALA A 130 -3.44 -7.55 -3.31
N LEU A 131 -2.34 -6.96 -3.80
CA LEU A 131 -2.37 -6.02 -4.92
C LEU A 131 -2.85 -6.70 -6.20
N ALA A 132 -2.43 -7.94 -6.49
CA ALA A 132 -2.87 -8.68 -7.67
C ALA A 132 -4.39 -8.91 -7.67
N ASP A 133 -4.96 -9.24 -6.51
CA ASP A 133 -6.41 -9.38 -6.34
C ASP A 133 -7.15 -8.05 -6.57
N GLN A 134 -6.64 -6.95 -6.02
CA GLN A 134 -7.22 -5.61 -6.27
C GLN A 134 -7.13 -5.21 -7.74
N VAL A 135 -6.03 -5.53 -8.41
CA VAL A 135 -5.85 -5.28 -9.84
C VAL A 135 -6.83 -6.10 -10.68
N ALA A 136 -7.07 -7.37 -10.34
CA ALA A 136 -8.05 -8.21 -11.01
C ALA A 136 -9.49 -7.65 -10.87
N ASN A 137 -9.85 -7.23 -9.66
CA ASN A 137 -11.14 -6.56 -9.41
C ASN A 137 -11.26 -5.24 -10.19
N GLY A 138 -10.20 -4.44 -10.20
CA GLY A 138 -10.13 -3.20 -10.98
C GLY A 138 -10.29 -3.42 -12.48
N ALA A 139 -9.67 -4.47 -13.03
CA ALA A 139 -9.77 -4.81 -14.43
C ALA A 139 -11.21 -5.19 -14.83
N SER A 140 -11.88 -6.00 -14.01
CA SER A 140 -13.30 -6.33 -14.23
C SER A 140 -14.21 -5.09 -14.17
N ALA A 141 -13.95 -4.17 -13.24
CA ALA A 141 -14.68 -2.90 -13.18
C ALA A 141 -14.46 -2.05 -14.45
N MET A 142 -13.24 -2.05 -15.01
CA MET A 142 -12.96 -1.32 -16.26
C MET A 142 -13.69 -1.91 -17.46
N GLU A 143 -13.78 -3.23 -17.58
CA GLU A 143 -14.59 -3.87 -18.63
C GLU A 143 -16.06 -3.45 -18.56
N GLN A 144 -16.63 -3.36 -17.34
CA GLN A 144 -18.00 -2.88 -17.15
C GLN A 144 -18.16 -1.40 -17.54
N ILE A 145 -17.19 -0.54 -17.19
CA ILE A 145 -17.21 0.88 -17.59
C ILE A 145 -17.16 1.01 -19.10
N GLN A 146 -16.28 0.26 -19.79
CA GLN A 146 -16.19 0.30 -21.25
C GLN A 146 -17.53 -0.11 -21.91
N ALA A 147 -18.16 -1.18 -21.41
CA ALA A 147 -19.48 -1.61 -21.89
C ALA A 147 -20.57 -0.55 -21.64
N ALA A 148 -20.53 0.11 -20.47
CA ALA A 148 -21.45 1.19 -20.13
C ALA A 148 -21.28 2.41 -21.06
N VAL A 149 -20.03 2.79 -21.35
CA VAL A 149 -19.70 3.88 -22.30
C VAL A 149 -20.20 3.55 -23.70
N GLU A 150 -19.99 2.32 -24.19
CA GLU A 150 -20.51 1.91 -25.50
C GLU A 150 -22.04 1.96 -25.55
N SER A 151 -22.71 1.54 -24.47
CA SER A 151 -24.16 1.64 -24.36
C SER A 151 -24.64 3.09 -24.32
N LEU A 152 -23.94 3.99 -23.63
CA LEU A 152 -24.23 5.42 -23.60
C LEU A 152 -24.15 6.01 -25.01
N VAL A 153 -23.09 5.71 -25.77
CA VAL A 153 -22.95 6.17 -27.16
C VAL A 153 -24.11 5.68 -28.03
N ARG A 154 -24.56 4.43 -27.87
CA ARG A 154 -25.76 3.94 -28.58
C ARG A 154 -27.02 4.71 -28.20
N HIS A 155 -27.24 4.99 -26.91
CA HIS A 155 -28.40 5.76 -26.46
C HIS A 155 -28.39 7.19 -26.99
N VAL A 156 -27.24 7.86 -26.98
CA VAL A 156 -27.11 9.23 -27.50
C VAL A 156 -27.38 9.27 -29.01
N ARG A 157 -26.89 8.28 -29.78
CA ARG A 157 -27.22 8.17 -31.22
C ARG A 157 -28.72 7.94 -31.47
N ASN A 158 -29.37 7.14 -30.63
CA ASN A 158 -30.82 6.95 -30.73
C ASN A 158 -31.59 8.22 -30.36
N GLN A 159 -31.11 8.97 -29.36
CA GLN A 159 -31.66 10.27 -28.97
C GLN A 159 -31.56 11.27 -30.12
N ASP A 160 -30.43 11.33 -30.83
CA ASP A 160 -30.23 12.22 -31.98
C ASP A 160 -31.30 11.99 -33.06
N GLY A 161 -31.60 10.72 -33.39
CA GLY A 161 -32.66 10.37 -34.33
C GLY A 161 -34.07 10.76 -33.86
N LEU A 162 -34.36 10.65 -32.56
CA LEU A 162 -35.64 11.10 -31.99
C LEU A 162 -35.76 12.63 -31.99
N VAL A 163 -34.64 13.34 -31.80
CA VAL A 163 -34.58 14.80 -31.85
C VAL A 163 -34.81 15.29 -33.28
N ASP A 164 -34.24 14.63 -34.28
CA ASP A 164 -34.53 14.92 -35.70
C ASP A 164 -36.00 14.70 -36.05
N GLN A 165 -36.60 13.60 -35.58
CA GLN A 165 -38.02 13.35 -35.77
C GLN A 165 -38.89 14.41 -35.09
N SER A 166 -38.50 14.85 -33.89
CA SER A 166 -39.20 15.90 -33.14
C SER A 166 -39.11 17.24 -33.87
N ALA A 167 -37.93 17.60 -34.39
CA ALA A 167 -37.75 18.81 -35.18
C ALA A 167 -38.69 18.84 -36.40
N ALA A 168 -38.78 17.74 -37.16
CA ALA A 168 -39.67 17.63 -38.31
C ALA A 168 -41.17 17.75 -37.91
N ALA A 169 -41.55 17.13 -36.78
CA ALA A 169 -42.91 17.23 -36.26
C ALA A 169 -43.26 18.68 -35.84
N VAL A 170 -42.31 19.39 -35.24
CA VAL A 170 -42.48 20.79 -34.83
C VAL A 170 -42.56 21.71 -36.03
N GLU A 171 -41.75 21.52 -37.07
CA GLU A 171 -41.87 22.28 -38.33
C GLU A 171 -43.25 22.10 -38.97
N GLN A 172 -43.78 20.87 -39.00
CA GLN A 172 -45.13 20.60 -39.50
C GLN A 172 -46.22 21.25 -38.63
N MET A 173 -46.00 21.28 -37.31
CA MET A 173 -46.90 21.93 -36.37
C MET A 173 -46.94 23.45 -36.58
N SER A 174 -45.79 24.09 -36.75
CA SER A 174 -45.70 25.53 -37.07
C SER A 174 -46.45 25.87 -38.36
N ALA A 175 -46.24 25.10 -39.43
CA ALA A 175 -46.97 25.29 -40.69
C ALA A 175 -48.49 25.10 -40.52
N SER A 176 -48.91 24.15 -39.67
CA SER A 176 -50.33 23.92 -39.38
C SER A 176 -50.94 25.07 -38.59
N ILE A 177 -50.22 25.62 -37.61
CA ILE A 177 -50.67 26.76 -36.80
C ILE A 177 -50.83 28.01 -37.66
N GLU A 178 -49.86 28.30 -38.54
CA GLU A 178 -49.96 29.42 -39.49
C GLU A 178 -51.18 29.27 -40.40
N SER A 179 -51.42 28.05 -40.90
CA SER A 179 -52.59 27.75 -41.74
C SER A 179 -53.91 27.95 -40.99
N VAL A 180 -54.03 27.45 -39.76
CA VAL A 180 -55.22 27.62 -38.92
C VAL A 180 -55.44 29.10 -38.59
N ALA A 181 -54.39 29.84 -38.24
CA ALA A 181 -54.46 31.27 -37.95
C ALA A 181 -54.97 32.06 -39.18
N ALA A 182 -54.43 31.78 -40.37
CA ALA A 182 -54.85 32.41 -41.62
C ALA A 182 -56.32 32.10 -41.96
N VAL A 183 -56.76 30.85 -41.77
CA VAL A 183 -58.16 30.45 -41.98
C VAL A 183 -59.07 31.16 -40.96
N ALA A 184 -58.74 31.14 -39.68
CA ALA A 184 -59.52 31.79 -38.63
C ALA A 184 -59.70 33.29 -38.90
N GLN A 185 -58.61 33.99 -39.24
CA GLN A 185 -58.64 35.42 -39.58
C GLN A 185 -59.54 35.69 -40.80
N SER A 186 -59.41 34.88 -41.86
CA SER A 186 -60.24 35.01 -43.07
C SER A 186 -61.73 34.80 -42.76
N LYS A 187 -62.06 33.82 -41.90
CA LYS A 187 -63.45 33.55 -41.49
C LYS A 187 -63.99 34.59 -40.53
N ALA A 188 -63.17 35.17 -39.65
CA ALA A 188 -63.55 36.32 -38.82
C ALA A 188 -63.99 37.51 -39.67
N VAL A 189 -63.24 37.83 -40.73
CA VAL A 189 -63.60 38.90 -41.69
C VAL A 189 -64.88 38.56 -42.46
N ALA A 190 -65.08 37.30 -42.83
CA ALA A 190 -66.32 36.88 -43.48
C ALA A 190 -67.54 37.01 -42.55
N ALA A 191 -67.40 36.67 -41.27
CA ALA A 191 -68.44 36.84 -40.26
C ALA A 191 -68.76 38.33 -40.04
N ASP A 192 -67.76 39.20 -39.95
CA ASP A 192 -67.97 40.65 -39.81
C ASP A 192 -68.76 41.26 -41.00
N ARG A 193 -68.42 40.83 -42.23
CA ARG A 193 -69.20 41.19 -43.42
C ARG A 193 -70.64 40.71 -43.34
N LEU A 194 -70.86 39.46 -42.91
CA LEU A 194 -72.20 38.91 -42.76
C LEU A 194 -73.01 39.67 -41.71
N SER A 195 -72.38 40.10 -40.60
CA SER A 195 -73.02 40.95 -39.59
C SER A 195 -73.47 42.28 -40.20
N THR A 196 -72.61 42.91 -41.01
CA THR A 196 -72.94 44.15 -41.74
C THR A 196 -74.12 43.96 -42.70
N LEU A 197 -74.12 42.89 -43.51
CA LEU A 197 -75.22 42.59 -44.44
C LEU A 197 -76.54 42.32 -43.71
N THR A 198 -76.47 41.63 -42.57
CA THR A 198 -77.65 41.30 -41.77
C THR A 198 -78.25 42.54 -41.12
N ARG A 199 -77.41 43.48 -40.67
CA ARG A 199 -77.84 44.78 -40.16
C ARG A 199 -78.51 45.64 -41.23
N ASP A 200 -77.93 45.69 -42.45
CA ASP A 200 -78.57 46.34 -43.60
C ASP A 200 -79.91 45.67 -43.97
N GLY A 201 -79.97 44.33 -43.93
CA GLY A 201 -81.20 43.57 -44.09
C GLY A 201 -82.29 43.97 -43.09
N THR A 202 -81.93 44.06 -41.81
CA THR A 202 -82.83 44.52 -40.73
C THR A 202 -83.36 45.92 -41.00
N GLN A 203 -82.49 46.86 -41.37
CA GLN A 203 -82.90 48.24 -41.69
C GLN A 203 -83.84 48.30 -42.90
N LYS A 204 -83.62 47.47 -43.92
CA LYS A 204 -84.51 47.38 -45.08
C LYS A 204 -85.89 46.84 -44.71
N ILE A 205 -85.97 45.87 -43.79
CA ILE A 205 -87.24 45.36 -43.28
C ILE A 205 -87.98 46.44 -42.47
N GLU A 206 -87.29 47.23 -41.64
CA GLU A 206 -87.90 48.37 -40.94
C GLU A 206 -88.51 49.40 -41.90
N VAL A 207 -87.87 49.62 -43.06
CA VAL A 207 -88.43 50.47 -44.12
C VAL A 207 -89.71 49.85 -44.71
N VAL A 208 -89.71 48.54 -44.97
CA VAL A 208 -90.88 47.81 -45.46
C VAL A 208 -92.05 47.89 -44.47
N GLU A 209 -91.80 47.66 -43.18
CA GLU A 209 -92.82 47.78 -42.13
C GLU A 209 -93.43 49.18 -42.09
N ARG A 210 -92.60 50.23 -42.23
CA ARG A 210 -93.07 51.64 -42.28
C ARG A 210 -93.95 51.91 -43.50
N VAL A 211 -93.59 51.37 -44.66
CA VAL A 211 -94.39 51.50 -45.89
C VAL A 211 -95.73 50.77 -45.73
N ILE A 212 -95.73 49.55 -45.20
CA ILE A 212 -96.95 48.77 -44.92
C ILE A 212 -97.87 49.52 -43.96
N HIS A 213 -97.32 50.16 -42.92
CA HIS A 213 -98.09 50.99 -42.01
C HIS A 213 -98.78 52.15 -42.74
N GLY A 214 -98.04 52.91 -43.56
CA GLY A 214 -98.60 54.00 -44.37
C GLY A 214 -99.66 53.54 -45.39
N VAL A 215 -99.51 52.34 -45.95
CA VAL A 215 -100.54 51.73 -46.82
C VAL A 215 -101.79 51.36 -46.00
N THR A 216 -101.63 50.86 -44.77
CA THR A 216 -102.74 50.58 -43.85
C THR A 216 -103.57 51.83 -43.58
N ASP A 217 -102.91 52.94 -43.24
CA ASP A 217 -103.55 54.24 -42.98
C ASP A 217 -104.29 54.77 -44.21
N SER A 218 -103.69 54.60 -45.40
CA SER A 218 -104.30 54.98 -46.68
C SER A 218 -105.56 54.16 -46.96
N VAL A 219 -105.52 52.85 -46.76
CA VAL A 219 -106.68 51.95 -46.94
C VAL A 219 -107.80 52.29 -45.95
N GLN A 220 -107.48 52.62 -44.70
CA GLN A 220 -108.46 53.08 -43.71
C GLN A 220 -109.11 54.41 -44.12
N SER A 221 -108.32 55.35 -44.64
CA SER A 221 -108.81 56.64 -45.13
C SER A 221 -109.78 56.46 -46.30
N VAL A 222 -109.46 55.62 -47.28
CA VAL A 222 -110.37 55.28 -48.39
C VAL A 222 -111.62 54.56 -47.86
N GLY A 223 -111.48 53.72 -46.83
CA GLY A 223 -112.59 53.10 -46.11
C GLY A 223 -113.58 54.12 -45.53
N SER A 224 -113.07 55.19 -44.92
CA SER A 224 -113.90 56.26 -44.38
C SER A 224 -114.67 57.02 -45.48
N LEU A 225 -113.99 57.36 -46.58
CA LEU A 225 -114.57 58.07 -47.73
C LEU A 225 -115.67 57.24 -48.40
N THR A 226 -115.44 55.94 -48.58
CA THR A 226 -116.45 55.02 -49.14
C THR A 226 -117.66 54.87 -48.21
N GLY A 227 -117.45 54.95 -46.89
CA GLY A 227 -118.52 55.07 -45.91
C GLY A 227 -119.40 56.31 -46.11
N ILE A 228 -118.77 57.48 -46.29
CA ILE A 228 -119.46 58.76 -46.58
C ILE A 228 -120.22 58.68 -47.91
N ILE A 229 -119.62 58.14 -48.98
CA ILE A 229 -120.27 57.96 -50.28
C ILE A 229 -121.55 57.12 -50.14
N ASN A 230 -121.48 56.02 -49.37
CA ASN A 230 -122.66 55.19 -49.14
C ASN A 230 -123.75 55.90 -48.32
N GLN A 231 -123.38 56.77 -47.37
CA GLN A 231 -124.33 57.60 -46.64
C GLN A 231 -125.01 58.62 -47.57
N ILE A 232 -124.24 59.28 -48.44
CA ILE A 232 -124.77 60.20 -49.45
C ILE A 232 -125.70 59.45 -50.41
N ALA A 233 -125.31 58.28 -50.90
CA ALA A 233 -126.16 57.45 -51.76
C ALA A 233 -127.48 57.08 -51.07
N ALA A 234 -127.44 56.70 -49.80
CA ALA A 234 -128.66 56.41 -49.03
C ALA A 234 -129.56 57.65 -48.85
N GLN A 235 -128.98 58.82 -48.58
CA GLN A 235 -129.73 60.09 -48.49
C GLN A 235 -130.34 60.47 -49.84
N THR A 236 -129.57 60.38 -50.93
CA THR A 236 -130.04 60.66 -52.29
C THR A 236 -131.15 59.70 -52.71
N ASN A 237 -131.08 58.43 -52.32
CA ASN A 237 -132.14 57.45 -52.54
C ASN A 237 -133.45 57.82 -51.82
N LEU A 238 -133.35 58.29 -50.56
CA LEU A 238 -134.51 58.77 -49.80
C LEU A 238 -135.10 60.06 -50.40
N LEU A 239 -134.25 61.00 -50.81
CA LEU A 239 -134.66 62.23 -51.50
C LEU A 239 -135.36 61.92 -52.82
N ALA A 240 -134.81 61.01 -53.62
CA ALA A 240 -135.41 60.56 -54.87
C ALA A 240 -136.74 59.83 -54.64
N MET A 241 -136.85 59.05 -53.56
CA MET A 241 -138.11 58.42 -53.16
C MET A 241 -139.17 59.46 -52.80
N ASN A 242 -138.82 60.48 -52.02
CA ASN A 242 -139.71 61.58 -51.67
C ASN A 242 -140.13 62.38 -52.92
N ALA A 243 -139.20 62.63 -53.84
CA ALA A 243 -139.48 63.31 -55.11
C ALA A 243 -140.40 62.47 -56.02
N ALA A 244 -140.23 61.14 -56.06
CA ALA A 244 -141.11 60.25 -56.80
C ALA A 244 -142.55 60.22 -56.22
N ILE A 245 -142.68 60.28 -54.88
CA ILE A 245 -143.97 60.40 -54.19
C ILE A 245 -144.65 61.72 -54.55
N GLU A 246 -143.92 62.84 -54.51
CA GLU A 246 -144.46 64.17 -54.84
C GLU A 246 -144.84 64.28 -56.33
N ALA A 247 -144.03 63.69 -57.22
CA ALA A 247 -144.33 63.58 -58.64
C ALA A 247 -145.58 62.74 -58.92
N ALA A 248 -145.84 61.69 -58.13
CA ALA A 248 -147.08 60.92 -58.19
C ALA A 248 -148.30 61.73 -57.69
N HIS A 249 -148.12 62.57 -56.66
CA HIS A 249 -149.16 63.49 -56.16
C HIS A 249 -149.55 64.57 -57.20
N ALA A 250 -148.60 65.05 -58.00
CA ALA A 250 -148.84 66.05 -59.05
C ALA A 250 -149.54 65.51 -60.32
N GLY A 251 -149.87 64.21 -60.37
CA GLY A 251 -150.67 63.60 -61.44
C GLY A 251 -150.09 63.77 -62.86
N ALA A 252 -150.90 64.24 -63.82
CA ALA A 252 -150.49 64.35 -65.23
C ALA A 252 -149.31 65.32 -65.48
N TYR A 253 -149.13 66.32 -64.61
CA TYR A 253 -148.06 67.33 -64.68
C TYR A 253 -146.73 66.85 -64.07
N GLY A 254 -146.75 65.78 -63.24
CA GLY A 254 -145.57 65.23 -62.56
C GLY A 254 -144.81 64.15 -63.34
N ARG A 255 -145.29 63.69 -64.50
CA ARG A 255 -144.72 62.55 -65.24
C ARG A 255 -143.23 62.70 -65.57
N GLY A 256 -142.78 63.89 -66.00
CA GLY A 256 -141.36 64.14 -66.28
C GLY A 256 -140.49 64.09 -65.01
N PHE A 257 -141.00 64.63 -63.90
CA PHE A 257 -140.33 64.60 -62.59
C PHE A 257 -140.24 63.17 -62.03
N ALA A 258 -141.26 62.33 -62.22
CA ALA A 258 -141.25 60.94 -61.77
C ALA A 258 -140.15 60.11 -62.47
N VAL A 259 -139.92 60.34 -63.77
CA VAL A 259 -138.83 59.68 -64.52
C VAL A 259 -137.47 60.12 -63.98
N VAL A 260 -137.26 61.42 -63.77
CA VAL A 260 -136.01 61.96 -63.20
C VAL A 260 -135.77 61.42 -61.79
N ALA A 261 -136.80 61.36 -60.94
CA ALA A 261 -136.71 60.79 -59.60
C ALA A 261 -136.36 59.29 -59.63
N GLY A 262 -136.94 58.51 -60.56
CA GLY A 262 -136.57 57.11 -60.80
C GLY A 262 -135.12 56.93 -61.24
N GLU A 263 -134.62 57.81 -62.11
CA GLU A 263 -133.22 57.80 -62.57
C GLU A 263 -132.24 58.15 -61.44
N ILE A 264 -132.55 59.17 -60.62
CA ILE A 264 -131.76 59.54 -59.44
C ILE A 264 -131.75 58.40 -58.43
N ARG A 265 -132.89 57.73 -58.23
CA ARG A 265 -132.99 56.56 -57.34
C ARG A 265 -132.10 55.41 -57.83
N SER A 266 -132.20 55.06 -59.11
CA SER A 266 -131.37 54.03 -59.74
C SER A 266 -129.87 54.36 -59.61
N LEU A 267 -129.49 55.63 -59.83
CA LEU A 267 -128.12 56.10 -59.64
C LEU A 267 -127.66 55.99 -58.18
N ALA A 268 -128.53 56.30 -57.22
CA ALA A 268 -128.25 56.19 -55.79
C ALA A 268 -128.10 54.71 -55.34
N GLU A 269 -128.98 53.82 -55.78
CA GLU A 269 -128.89 52.37 -55.55
C GLU A 269 -127.60 51.78 -56.17
N SER A 270 -127.26 52.19 -57.40
CA SER A 270 -126.01 51.82 -58.07
C SER A 270 -124.76 52.34 -57.33
N THR A 271 -124.80 53.58 -56.84
CA THR A 271 -123.71 54.18 -56.05
C THR A 271 -123.51 53.46 -54.72
N ALA A 272 -124.60 53.11 -54.03
CA ALA A 272 -124.55 52.34 -52.78
C ALA A 272 -123.96 50.93 -53.01
N LYS A 273 -124.35 50.26 -54.10
CA LYS A 273 -123.78 48.97 -54.50
C LYS A 273 -122.27 49.08 -54.77
N ASN A 274 -121.85 50.05 -55.58
CA ASN A 274 -120.43 50.28 -55.87
C ASN A 274 -119.64 50.60 -54.60
N ALA A 275 -120.18 51.41 -53.68
CA ALA A 275 -119.54 51.69 -52.40
C ALA A 275 -119.44 50.46 -51.49
N ALA A 276 -120.41 49.53 -51.55
CA ALA A 276 -120.35 48.25 -50.85
C ALA A 276 -119.26 47.33 -51.44
N ASP A 277 -119.15 47.25 -52.77
CA ASP A 277 -118.13 46.47 -53.47
C ASP A 277 -116.71 47.01 -53.19
N ILE A 278 -116.53 48.34 -53.15
CA ILE A 278 -115.25 48.94 -52.73
C ILE A 278 -114.95 48.59 -51.28
N ARG A 279 -115.92 48.70 -50.36
CA ARG A 279 -115.69 48.31 -48.95
C ARG A 279 -115.31 46.84 -48.77
N ARG A 280 -115.93 45.93 -49.53
CA ARG A 280 -115.53 44.51 -49.54
C ARG A 280 -114.07 44.37 -49.98
N THR A 281 -113.69 45.03 -51.07
CA THR A 281 -112.32 45.02 -51.60
C THR A 281 -111.31 45.61 -50.61
N LEU A 282 -111.65 46.70 -49.91
CA LEU A 282 -110.80 47.29 -48.86
C LEU A 282 -110.63 46.35 -47.67
N LYS A 283 -111.67 45.61 -47.29
CA LYS A 283 -111.58 44.59 -46.23
C LYS A 283 -110.63 43.46 -46.62
N GLU A 284 -110.71 42.99 -47.88
CA GLU A 284 -109.78 42.01 -48.43
C GLU A 284 -108.34 42.54 -48.49
N LEU A 285 -108.14 43.80 -48.90
CA LEU A 285 -106.82 44.45 -48.90
C LEU A 285 -106.25 44.59 -47.48
N THR A 286 -107.07 44.96 -46.49
CA THR A 286 -106.65 45.06 -45.09
C THR A 286 -106.14 43.72 -44.57
N ALA A 287 -106.81 42.62 -44.90
CA ALA A 287 -106.36 41.28 -44.53
C ALA A 287 -104.98 40.95 -45.16
N ARG A 288 -104.79 41.24 -46.44
CA ARG A 288 -103.51 41.02 -47.15
C ARG A 288 -102.38 41.90 -46.60
N ILE A 289 -102.68 43.14 -46.21
CA ILE A 289 -101.71 44.04 -45.57
C ILE A 289 -101.31 43.48 -44.19
N GLY A 290 -102.25 42.95 -43.42
CA GLY A 290 -101.97 42.28 -42.15
C GLY A 290 -101.13 41.00 -42.29
N GLU A 291 -101.27 40.26 -43.40
CA GLU A 291 -100.36 39.15 -43.74
C GLU A 291 -98.95 39.66 -44.07
N ALA A 292 -98.83 40.72 -44.88
CA ALA A 292 -97.55 41.31 -45.24
C ALA A 292 -96.82 41.89 -44.02
N GLN A 293 -97.55 42.51 -43.08
CA GLN A 293 -96.98 43.02 -41.83
C GLN A 293 -96.40 41.88 -40.98
N ARG A 294 -97.14 40.78 -40.79
CA ARG A 294 -96.65 39.60 -40.06
C ARG A 294 -95.40 39.02 -40.70
N ALA A 295 -95.41 38.84 -42.03
CA ALA A 295 -94.24 38.36 -42.75
C ALA A 295 -93.02 39.31 -42.62
N GLY A 296 -93.25 40.62 -42.55
CA GLY A 296 -92.22 41.62 -42.27
C GLY A 296 -91.60 41.46 -40.88
N THR A 297 -92.44 41.32 -39.85
CA THR A 297 -91.98 41.12 -38.47
C THR A 297 -91.23 39.79 -38.31
N ASP A 298 -91.74 38.70 -38.88
CA ASP A 298 -91.05 37.40 -38.87
C ASP A 298 -89.68 37.48 -39.55
N ALA A 299 -89.57 38.24 -40.65
CA ALA A 299 -88.29 38.48 -41.32
C ALA A 299 -87.33 39.32 -40.45
N ALA A 300 -87.83 40.35 -39.76
CA ALA A 300 -87.02 41.16 -38.85
C ALA A 300 -86.45 40.32 -37.69
N ASP A 301 -87.26 39.42 -37.13
CA ASP A 301 -86.84 38.50 -36.07
C ASP A 301 -85.77 37.50 -36.56
N ALA A 302 -85.94 36.99 -37.78
CA ALA A 302 -84.95 36.11 -38.41
C ALA A 302 -83.61 36.84 -38.63
N PHE A 303 -83.62 38.08 -39.15
CA PHE A 303 -82.39 38.84 -39.33
C PHE A 303 -81.70 39.18 -37.99
N ARG A 304 -82.46 39.56 -36.95
CA ARG A 304 -81.88 39.79 -35.61
C ARG A 304 -81.24 38.54 -35.01
N SER A 305 -81.85 37.38 -35.23
CA SER A 305 -81.28 36.09 -34.80
C SER A 305 -79.98 35.79 -35.54
N ILE A 306 -79.96 35.98 -36.86
CA ILE A 306 -78.74 35.83 -37.68
C ILE A 306 -77.64 36.80 -37.22
N GLU A 307 -77.97 38.04 -36.86
CA GLU A 307 -76.99 39.02 -36.41
C GLU A 307 -76.29 38.55 -35.12
N THR A 308 -77.08 38.05 -34.17
CA THR A 308 -76.58 37.52 -32.89
C THR A 308 -75.67 36.31 -33.12
N GLU A 309 -76.09 35.35 -33.94
CA GLU A 309 -75.28 34.15 -34.26
C GLU A 309 -73.99 34.53 -35.00
N THR A 310 -74.06 35.50 -35.91
CA THR A 310 -72.88 35.94 -36.67
C THR A 310 -71.86 36.65 -35.78
N GLN A 311 -72.30 37.41 -34.78
CA GLN A 311 -71.41 38.00 -33.78
C GLN A 311 -70.72 36.92 -32.93
N SER A 312 -71.45 35.89 -32.52
CA SER A 312 -70.90 34.74 -31.79
C SER A 312 -69.82 34.02 -32.62
N VAL A 313 -70.10 33.74 -33.91
CA VAL A 313 -69.13 33.13 -34.83
C VAL A 313 -67.89 34.01 -35.03
N SER A 314 -68.08 35.33 -35.18
CA SER A 314 -66.96 36.29 -35.29
C SER A 314 -66.07 36.27 -34.03
N GLN A 315 -66.68 36.18 -32.84
CA GLN A 315 -65.95 36.06 -31.58
C GLN A 315 -65.18 34.74 -31.50
N ALA A 316 -65.80 33.61 -31.84
CA ALA A 316 -65.14 32.30 -31.84
C ALA A 316 -63.88 32.28 -32.74
N PHE A 317 -63.95 32.89 -33.93
CA PHE A 317 -62.76 32.97 -34.79
C PHE A 317 -61.66 33.87 -34.22
N ARG A 318 -62.01 34.96 -33.52
CA ARG A 318 -61.01 35.79 -32.82
C ARG A 318 -60.34 35.03 -31.67
N GLU A 319 -61.09 34.23 -30.92
CA GLU A 319 -60.54 33.36 -29.86
C GLU A 319 -59.61 32.28 -30.45
N ILE A 320 -59.94 31.72 -31.62
CA ILE A 320 -59.03 30.81 -32.33
C ILE A 320 -57.75 31.52 -32.75
N THR A 321 -57.83 32.73 -33.33
CA THR A 321 -56.64 33.52 -33.70
C THR A 321 -55.73 33.75 -32.49
N PHE A 322 -56.29 34.20 -31.36
CA PHE A 322 -55.53 34.39 -30.12
C PHE A 322 -54.89 33.07 -29.63
N SER A 323 -55.65 31.97 -29.65
CA SER A 323 -55.11 30.65 -29.25
C SER A 323 -54.00 30.17 -30.18
N THR A 324 -54.08 30.47 -31.47
CA THR A 324 -53.02 30.11 -32.43
C THR A 324 -51.76 30.97 -32.26
N GLU A 325 -51.88 32.23 -31.83
CA GLU A 325 -50.71 33.07 -31.49
C GLU A 325 -49.96 32.50 -30.28
N GLU A 326 -50.68 32.07 -29.24
CA GLU A 326 -50.10 31.39 -28.08
C GLU A 326 -49.45 30.05 -28.45
N LEU A 327 -50.09 29.25 -29.31
CA LEU A 327 -49.50 28.01 -29.82
C LEU A 327 -48.22 28.27 -30.64
N ALA A 328 -48.17 29.35 -31.43
CA ALA A 328 -46.98 29.73 -32.17
C ALA A 328 -45.82 30.11 -31.21
N ALA A 329 -46.11 30.85 -30.14
CA ALA A 329 -45.12 31.12 -29.10
C ALA A 329 -44.61 29.81 -28.46
N GLY A 330 -45.52 28.91 -28.08
CA GLY A 330 -45.16 27.60 -27.53
C GLY A 330 -44.33 26.72 -28.49
N THR A 331 -44.63 26.74 -29.79
CA THR A 331 -43.80 26.02 -30.78
C THR A 331 -42.37 26.56 -30.85
N THR A 332 -42.19 27.86 -30.68
CA THR A 332 -40.85 28.48 -30.68
C THR A 332 -40.03 28.00 -29.48
N GLU A 333 -40.63 27.90 -28.29
CA GLU A 333 -39.97 27.32 -27.12
C GLU A 333 -39.58 25.85 -27.33
N VAL A 334 -40.45 25.07 -27.97
CA VAL A 334 -40.16 23.66 -28.31
C VAL A 334 -39.00 23.56 -29.32
N VAL A 335 -38.91 24.46 -30.31
CA VAL A 335 -37.76 24.52 -31.23
C VAL A 335 -36.45 24.80 -30.48
N THR A 336 -36.46 25.76 -29.55
CA THR A 336 -35.29 26.06 -28.71
C THR A 336 -34.90 24.83 -27.88
N ALA A 337 -35.85 24.20 -27.19
CA ALA A 337 -35.58 22.99 -26.40
C ALA A 337 -35.02 21.83 -27.26
N THR A 338 -35.49 21.69 -28.50
CA THR A 338 -34.98 20.68 -29.45
C THR A 338 -33.53 20.99 -29.85
N THR A 339 -33.18 22.26 -29.99
CA THR A 339 -31.82 22.71 -30.29
C THR A 339 -30.87 22.46 -29.11
N ASP A 340 -31.31 22.78 -27.89
CA ASP A 340 -30.56 22.51 -26.65
C ASP A 340 -30.33 20.99 -26.47
N LEU A 341 -31.33 20.16 -26.79
CA LEU A 341 -31.19 18.70 -26.78
C LEU A 341 -30.14 18.18 -27.79
N ARG A 342 -30.03 18.80 -28.98
CA ARG A 342 -28.96 18.46 -29.94
C ARG A 342 -27.59 18.81 -29.37
N GLN A 343 -27.44 19.99 -28.77
CA GLN A 343 -26.18 20.40 -28.14
C GLN A 343 -25.80 19.44 -27.00
N LEU A 344 -26.74 19.10 -26.12
CA LEU A 344 -26.50 18.15 -25.03
C LEU A 344 -26.12 16.75 -25.54
N SER A 345 -26.69 16.33 -26.67
CA SER A 345 -26.32 15.07 -27.32
C SER A 345 -24.87 15.10 -27.82
N ALA A 346 -24.43 16.21 -28.43
CA ALA A 346 -23.05 16.39 -28.85
C ALA A 346 -22.06 16.41 -27.66
N GLU A 347 -22.39 17.13 -26.58
CA GLU A 347 -21.60 17.14 -25.35
C GLU A 347 -21.51 15.75 -24.72
N SER A 348 -22.61 14.99 -24.72
CA SER A 348 -22.63 13.61 -24.21
C SER A 348 -21.74 12.67 -25.01
N LEU A 349 -21.63 12.86 -26.33
CA LEU A 349 -20.68 12.09 -27.16
C LEU A 349 -19.23 12.43 -26.83
N ASN A 350 -18.91 13.71 -26.62
CA ASN A 350 -17.56 14.12 -26.21
C ASN A 350 -17.19 13.54 -24.86
N ASN A 351 -18.10 13.63 -23.87
CA ASN A 351 -17.90 13.04 -22.54
C ASN A 351 -17.72 11.53 -22.61
N ALA A 352 -18.48 10.84 -23.46
CA ALA A 352 -18.33 9.40 -23.66
C ALA A 352 -16.96 9.04 -24.25
N GLU A 353 -16.43 9.86 -25.17
CA GLU A 353 -15.09 9.66 -25.72
C GLU A 353 -13.99 9.91 -24.68
N GLU A 354 -14.11 10.96 -23.86
CA GLU A 354 -13.20 11.21 -22.74
C GLU A 354 -13.21 10.05 -21.73
N MET A 355 -14.41 9.54 -21.39
CA MET A 355 -14.55 8.37 -20.52
C MET A 355 -13.90 7.12 -21.14
N ARG A 356 -14.01 6.93 -22.46
CA ARG A 356 -13.37 5.82 -23.17
C ARG A 356 -11.84 5.89 -23.07
N ILE A 357 -11.27 7.08 -23.28
CA ILE A 357 -9.83 7.32 -23.16
C ILE A 357 -9.37 7.07 -21.73
N ALA A 358 -10.07 7.63 -20.74
CA ALA A 358 -9.74 7.44 -19.33
C ALA A 358 -9.81 5.96 -18.90
N ALA A 359 -10.84 5.23 -19.35
CA ALA A 359 -10.96 3.80 -19.07
C ALA A 359 -9.81 2.98 -19.67
N GLN A 360 -9.33 3.35 -20.87
CA GLN A 360 -8.19 2.71 -21.51
C GLN A 360 -6.87 3.01 -20.76
N GLU A 361 -6.71 4.23 -20.26
CA GLU A 361 -5.55 4.62 -19.46
C GLU A 361 -5.51 3.84 -18.13
N VAL A 362 -6.64 3.76 -17.43
CA VAL A 362 -6.76 2.97 -16.19
C VAL A 362 -6.50 1.49 -16.46
N ALA A 363 -7.01 0.92 -17.55
CA ALA A 363 -6.72 -0.46 -17.94
C ALA A 363 -5.21 -0.70 -18.15
N THR A 364 -4.51 0.28 -18.73
CA THR A 364 -3.04 0.22 -18.91
C THR A 364 -2.30 0.29 -17.57
N ILE A 365 -2.74 1.15 -16.66
CA ILE A 365 -2.18 1.25 -15.29
C ILE A 365 -2.37 -0.07 -14.53
N LEU A 366 -3.55 -0.70 -14.64
CA LEU A 366 -3.85 -1.98 -14.00
C LEU A 366 -2.95 -3.10 -14.55
N ALA A 367 -2.70 -3.13 -15.86
CA ALA A 367 -1.76 -4.07 -16.46
C ALA A 367 -0.34 -3.87 -15.89
N GLY A 368 0.14 -2.63 -15.82
CA GLY A 368 1.44 -2.31 -15.22
C GLY A 368 1.54 -2.70 -13.74
N ALA A 369 0.48 -2.49 -12.96
CA ALA A 369 0.43 -2.90 -11.56
C ALA A 369 0.46 -4.43 -11.38
N ARG A 370 -0.19 -5.18 -12.29
CA ARG A 370 -0.11 -6.64 -12.33
C ARG A 370 1.32 -7.11 -12.56
N ASP A 371 1.99 -6.54 -13.55
CA ASP A 371 3.36 -6.90 -13.90
C ASP A 371 4.31 -6.60 -12.75
N ALA A 372 4.18 -5.42 -12.12
CA ALA A 372 4.96 -5.05 -10.93
C ALA A 372 4.72 -5.99 -9.73
N SER A 373 3.48 -6.45 -9.53
CA SER A 373 3.14 -7.45 -8.50
C SER A 373 3.84 -8.80 -8.76
N MET A 374 3.82 -9.27 -10.01
CA MET A 374 4.51 -10.50 -10.42
C MET A 374 6.03 -10.38 -10.27
N GLU A 375 6.63 -9.25 -10.67
CA GLU A 375 8.05 -8.97 -10.49
C GLU A 375 8.44 -8.94 -9.01
N THR A 376 7.65 -8.27 -8.17
CA THR A 376 7.86 -8.21 -6.72
C THR A 376 7.86 -9.60 -6.11
N THR A 377 6.88 -10.43 -6.47
CA THR A 377 6.77 -11.81 -6.00
C THR A 377 8.01 -12.63 -6.38
N GLY A 378 8.46 -12.52 -7.63
CA GLY A 378 9.68 -13.18 -8.12
C GLY A 378 10.95 -12.70 -7.41
N ALA A 379 11.09 -11.39 -7.20
CA ALA A 379 12.21 -10.81 -6.47
C ALA A 379 12.25 -11.29 -5.01
N MET A 380 11.09 -11.34 -4.33
CA MET A 380 10.99 -11.85 -2.96
C MET A 380 11.31 -13.35 -2.86
N GLN A 381 10.98 -14.15 -3.87
CA GLN A 381 11.42 -15.56 -3.94
C GLN A 381 12.95 -15.67 -4.05
N SER A 382 13.58 -14.84 -4.90
CA SER A 382 15.04 -14.83 -5.06
C SER A 382 15.79 -14.37 -3.80
N ILE A 383 15.27 -13.34 -3.11
CA ILE A 383 15.80 -12.87 -1.82
C ILE A 383 15.75 -13.99 -0.77
N ARG A 384 14.62 -14.69 -0.66
CA ARG A 384 14.46 -15.83 0.25
C ARG A 384 15.45 -16.96 -0.06
N ALA A 385 15.63 -17.30 -1.33
CA ALA A 385 16.61 -18.32 -1.74
C ALA A 385 18.05 -17.90 -1.36
N SER A 386 18.40 -16.63 -1.54
CA SER A 386 19.70 -16.08 -1.16
C SER A 386 19.89 -16.10 0.37
N ALA A 387 18.86 -15.73 1.12
CA ALA A 387 18.85 -15.78 2.59
C ALA A 387 19.07 -17.21 3.11
N ALA A 388 18.39 -18.21 2.53
CA ALA A 388 18.60 -19.62 2.86
C ALA A 388 20.04 -20.09 2.53
N ALA A 389 20.63 -19.64 1.42
CA ALA A 389 22.01 -19.96 1.07
C ALA A 389 23.02 -19.40 2.10
N VAL A 390 22.76 -18.19 2.63
CA VAL A 390 23.57 -17.58 3.70
C VAL A 390 23.49 -18.40 5.00
N THR A 391 22.29 -18.87 5.37
CA THR A 391 22.11 -19.79 6.51
C THR A 391 22.98 -21.04 6.36
N ILE A 392 22.90 -21.70 5.21
CA ILE A 392 23.67 -22.93 4.93
C ILE A 392 25.18 -22.67 4.98
N ALA A 393 25.64 -21.56 4.39
CA ALA A 393 27.05 -21.18 4.43
C ALA A 393 27.54 -20.92 5.86
N SER A 394 26.74 -20.21 6.66
CA SER A 394 27.03 -19.92 8.08
C SER A 394 27.12 -21.22 8.91
N GLY A 395 26.21 -22.16 8.69
CA GLY A 395 26.26 -23.49 9.33
C GLY A 395 27.52 -24.28 8.96
N ARG A 396 27.99 -24.19 7.71
CA ARG A 396 29.26 -24.82 7.28
C ARG A 396 30.47 -24.20 7.96
N ILE A 397 30.54 -22.87 8.04
CA ILE A 397 31.64 -22.14 8.72
C ILE A 397 31.71 -22.55 10.19
N THR A 398 30.54 -22.62 10.85
CA THR A 398 30.45 -23.01 12.27
C THR A 398 31.00 -24.41 12.50
N ARG A 399 30.59 -25.40 11.69
CA ARG A 399 31.07 -26.80 11.79
C ARG A 399 32.58 -26.92 11.58
N LEU A 400 33.12 -26.23 10.58
CA LEU A 400 34.58 -26.21 10.33
C LEU A 400 35.35 -25.61 11.51
N SER A 401 34.80 -24.58 12.15
CA SER A 401 35.42 -23.93 13.30
C SER A 401 35.43 -24.85 14.53
N VAL A 402 34.33 -25.55 14.80
CA VAL A 402 34.27 -26.58 15.87
C VAL A 402 35.31 -27.67 15.64
N GLN A 403 35.41 -28.17 14.40
CA GLN A 403 36.38 -29.20 14.03
C GLN A 403 37.82 -28.72 14.23
N SER A 404 38.14 -27.48 13.83
CA SER A 404 39.45 -26.86 14.01
C SER A 404 39.85 -26.79 15.50
N ASN A 405 38.92 -26.38 16.37
CA ASN A 405 39.14 -26.30 17.80
C ASN A 405 39.31 -27.68 18.46
N GLN A 406 38.57 -28.69 18.01
CA GLN A 406 38.74 -30.08 18.47
C GLN A 406 40.12 -30.63 18.09
N GLN A 407 40.63 -30.30 16.90
CA GLN A 407 41.98 -30.68 16.46
C GLN A 407 43.05 -30.06 17.37
N LEU A 408 42.94 -28.78 17.71
CA LEU A 408 43.87 -28.11 18.62
C LEU A 408 43.80 -28.66 20.04
N THR A 409 42.60 -28.97 20.53
CA THR A 409 42.43 -29.62 21.85
C THR A 409 43.18 -30.96 21.89
N THR A 410 43.02 -31.78 20.84
CA THR A 410 43.70 -33.07 20.72
C THR A 410 45.22 -32.91 20.65
N MET A 411 45.72 -31.89 19.96
CA MET A 411 47.17 -31.59 19.92
C MET A 411 47.70 -31.20 21.30
N LEU A 412 46.99 -30.33 22.02
CA LEU A 412 47.37 -29.89 23.36
C LEU A 412 47.41 -31.07 24.34
N ASP A 413 46.40 -31.94 24.33
CA ASP A 413 46.37 -33.14 25.17
C ASP A 413 47.55 -34.08 24.87
N LEU A 414 47.85 -34.30 23.59
CA LEU A 414 48.97 -35.16 23.18
C LEU A 414 50.32 -34.59 23.62
N LEU A 415 50.54 -33.28 23.44
CA LEU A 415 51.77 -32.61 23.83
C LEU A 415 51.94 -32.55 25.35
N ALA A 416 50.86 -32.25 26.09
CA ALA A 416 50.85 -32.24 27.56
C ALA A 416 51.14 -33.62 28.15
N SER A 417 50.61 -34.68 27.54
CA SER A 417 50.91 -36.07 27.95
C SER A 417 52.38 -36.45 27.75
N PHE A 418 53.05 -35.84 26.76
CA PHE A 418 54.44 -36.08 26.43
C PHE A 418 55.42 -35.33 27.34
N ALA A 419 55.09 -34.09 27.72
CA ALA A 419 55.88 -33.24 28.62
C ALA A 419 55.96 -33.78 30.07
N GLY A 420 55.16 -34.80 30.44
CA GLY A 420 55.22 -35.45 31.75
C GLY A 420 54.63 -34.63 32.90
N SER A 421 54.13 -33.43 32.63
CA SER A 421 53.30 -32.64 33.53
C SER A 421 52.35 -31.78 32.72
N GLU A 422 51.03 -31.97 32.88
CA GLU A 422 50.07 -30.95 32.44
C GLU A 422 50.32 -29.66 33.22
N THR A 423 50.82 -28.66 32.52
CA THR A 423 50.99 -27.32 33.09
C THR A 423 49.62 -26.65 33.22
N THR A 424 49.47 -25.74 34.20
CA THR A 424 48.23 -24.98 34.41
C THR A 424 47.80 -24.21 33.15
N HIS A 425 48.76 -23.82 32.30
CA HIS A 425 48.55 -23.07 31.06
C HIS A 425 47.89 -23.89 29.94
N GLU A 426 48.24 -25.18 29.80
CA GLU A 426 47.63 -26.06 28.77
C GLU A 426 46.16 -26.36 29.11
N ARG A 427 45.87 -26.68 30.38
CA ARG A 427 44.50 -26.86 30.86
C ARG A 427 43.66 -25.59 30.70
N HIS A 428 44.26 -24.41 30.85
CA HIS A 428 43.59 -23.14 30.62
C HIS A 428 43.22 -22.95 29.13
N ALA A 429 44.13 -23.21 28.20
CA ALA A 429 43.87 -23.12 26.76
C ALA A 429 42.79 -24.12 26.29
N ILE A 430 42.82 -25.36 26.80
CA ILE A 430 41.80 -26.38 26.49
C ILE A 430 40.41 -25.93 26.99
N ARG A 431 40.32 -25.42 28.22
CA ARG A 431 39.04 -24.90 28.77
C ARG A 431 38.49 -23.75 27.95
N ARG A 432 39.33 -22.83 27.49
CA ARG A 432 38.91 -21.71 26.64
C ARG A 432 38.37 -22.20 25.29
N LEU A 433 39.10 -23.09 24.61
CA LEU A 433 38.65 -23.72 23.36
C LEU A 433 37.31 -24.44 23.51
N GLU A 434 37.12 -25.14 24.63
CA GLU A 434 35.88 -25.86 24.93
C GLU A 434 34.68 -24.92 25.06
N LEU A 435 34.83 -23.78 25.73
CA LEU A 435 33.78 -22.78 25.85
C LEU A 435 33.50 -22.05 24.52
N ALA A 436 34.52 -21.81 23.68
CA ALA A 436 34.31 -21.31 22.32
C ALA A 436 33.58 -22.33 21.44
N ASN A 437 33.87 -23.63 21.59
CA ASN A 437 33.13 -24.69 20.92
C ASN A 437 31.67 -24.73 21.34
N LEU A 438 31.35 -24.51 22.63
CA LEU A 438 29.97 -24.44 23.09
C LEU A 438 29.19 -23.31 22.39
N VAL A 439 29.80 -22.13 22.23
CA VAL A 439 29.19 -21.00 21.49
C VAL A 439 28.97 -21.36 20.02
N LEU A 440 29.97 -21.97 19.37
CA LEU A 440 29.86 -22.40 17.98
C LEU A 440 28.81 -23.49 17.80
N GLU A 441 28.77 -24.52 18.65
CA GLU A 441 27.76 -25.58 18.60
C GLU A 441 26.34 -25.04 18.80
N HIS A 442 26.18 -24.05 19.70
CA HIS A 442 24.93 -23.30 19.84
C HIS A 442 24.55 -22.55 18.57
N MET A 443 25.48 -21.83 17.93
CA MET A 443 25.20 -21.15 16.67
C MET A 443 24.88 -22.12 15.53
N ALA A 444 25.52 -23.30 15.51
CA ALA A 444 25.21 -24.35 14.55
C ALA A 444 23.79 -24.89 14.76
N TRP A 445 23.36 -25.03 16.02
CA TRP A 445 22.01 -25.46 16.35
C TRP A 445 20.95 -24.41 15.96
N VAL A 446 21.17 -23.13 16.26
CA VAL A 446 20.30 -22.02 15.83
C VAL A 446 20.22 -21.95 14.29
N GLY A 447 21.36 -22.09 13.61
CA GLY A 447 21.41 -22.16 12.15
C GLY A 447 20.65 -23.37 11.57
N ALA A 448 20.70 -24.53 12.23
CA ALA A 448 19.96 -25.72 11.81
C ALA A 448 18.44 -25.55 11.96
N ILE A 449 17.98 -24.80 12.98
CA ILE A 449 16.57 -24.42 13.13
C ILE A 449 16.14 -23.53 11.97
N ARG A 450 16.95 -22.51 11.63
CA ARG A 450 16.71 -21.64 10.48
C ARG A 450 16.63 -22.42 9.16
N GLU A 451 17.61 -23.28 8.92
CA GLU A 451 17.67 -24.08 7.69
C GLU A 451 16.42 -24.98 7.57
N ARG A 452 15.94 -25.54 8.69
CA ARG A 452 14.68 -26.29 8.72
C ARG A 452 13.49 -25.42 8.37
N MET A 453 13.39 -24.21 8.94
CA MET A 453 12.31 -23.28 8.59
C MET A 453 12.29 -23.02 7.08
N ASP A 454 13.46 -22.75 6.49
CA ASP A 454 13.62 -22.51 5.05
C ASP A 454 13.20 -23.74 4.21
N ARG A 455 13.45 -24.96 4.69
CA ARG A 455 13.00 -26.21 4.01
C ARG A 455 11.49 -26.46 4.13
N VAL A 456 10.88 -26.15 5.27
CA VAL A 456 9.42 -26.22 5.46
C VAL A 456 8.73 -25.21 4.54
N ASP A 457 9.29 -24.01 4.47
CA ASP A 457 8.84 -22.89 3.65
C ASP A 457 8.96 -23.12 2.14
N SER A 458 9.93 -23.92 1.70
CA SER A 458 10.12 -24.32 0.30
C SER A 458 9.39 -25.61 -0.06
N GLY A 459 8.70 -26.25 0.89
CA GLY A 459 8.00 -27.52 0.69
C GLY A 459 8.93 -28.73 0.52
N ALA A 460 10.23 -28.59 0.81
CA ALA A 460 11.23 -29.64 0.64
C ALA A 460 11.17 -30.73 1.72
N ASP A 461 10.73 -30.39 2.94
CA ASP A 461 10.55 -31.34 4.05
C ASP A 461 9.07 -31.74 4.22
N SER A 462 8.80 -33.06 4.27
CA SER A 462 7.47 -33.59 4.58
C SER A 462 7.19 -33.65 6.09
N VAL A 463 5.90 -33.58 6.42
CA VAL A 463 5.25 -33.46 7.75
C VAL A 463 5.72 -34.41 8.87
N GLY A 464 6.48 -35.47 8.57
CA GLY A 464 6.52 -36.69 9.39
C GLY A 464 7.70 -36.91 10.36
N SER A 465 8.80 -36.15 10.32
CA SER A 465 9.90 -36.32 11.30
C SER A 465 9.89 -35.19 12.33
N ALA A 466 9.14 -35.43 13.41
CA ALA A 466 8.92 -34.52 14.53
C ALA A 466 10.16 -34.25 15.40
N ASP A 467 11.39 -34.41 14.90
CA ASP A 467 12.59 -34.18 15.69
C ASP A 467 13.14 -32.79 15.43
N MET A 468 13.13 -31.96 16.47
CA MET A 468 13.96 -30.76 16.56
C MET A 468 15.39 -31.11 16.16
N PRO A 469 16.13 -30.20 15.47
CA PRO A 469 17.57 -30.36 15.36
C PRO A 469 18.13 -30.65 16.76
N SER A 470 18.81 -31.79 16.91
CA SER A 470 19.22 -32.26 18.23
C SER A 470 20.25 -31.30 18.80
N ASP A 471 19.97 -30.72 19.97
CA ASP A 471 20.93 -29.92 20.74
C ASP A 471 21.76 -30.81 21.68
N THR A 472 21.92 -32.08 21.29
CA THR A 472 22.56 -33.14 22.08
C THR A 472 23.95 -32.74 22.55
N ALA A 473 24.71 -32.01 21.75
CA ALA A 473 26.06 -31.56 22.10
C ALA A 473 26.05 -30.55 23.28
N ILE A 474 25.25 -29.49 23.18
CA ILE A 474 25.12 -28.46 24.23
C ILE A 474 24.57 -29.07 25.52
N THR A 475 23.56 -29.95 25.39
CA THR A 475 22.93 -30.59 26.55
C THR A 475 23.81 -31.64 27.21
N ALA A 476 24.56 -32.41 26.42
CA ALA A 476 25.56 -33.33 26.95
C ALA A 476 26.64 -32.54 27.68
N TRP A 477 27.11 -31.44 27.10
CA TRP A 477 28.10 -30.57 27.74
C TRP A 477 27.61 -30.00 29.08
N VAL A 478 26.38 -29.47 29.14
CA VAL A 478 25.77 -28.98 30.40
C VAL A 478 25.71 -30.06 31.47
N ARG A 479 25.43 -31.30 31.09
CA ARG A 479 25.27 -32.43 32.03
C ARG A 479 26.61 -33.01 32.49
N GLU A 480 27.56 -33.13 31.58
CA GLU A 480 28.77 -33.94 31.78
C GLU A 480 30.01 -33.11 32.09
N ARG A 481 30.06 -31.85 31.64
CA ARG A 481 31.30 -31.04 31.67
C ARG A 481 31.16 -29.67 32.32
N ALA A 482 29.98 -29.06 32.28
CA ALA A 482 29.81 -27.67 32.72
C ALA A 482 30.25 -27.41 34.17
N ALA A 483 29.92 -28.31 35.10
CA ALA A 483 30.32 -28.15 36.51
C ALA A 483 31.84 -28.14 36.70
N ASP A 484 32.57 -28.95 35.93
CA ASP A 484 34.03 -29.08 36.01
C ASP A 484 34.76 -27.92 35.31
N VAL A 485 34.16 -27.37 34.26
CA VAL A 485 34.75 -26.31 33.43
C VAL A 485 34.47 -24.92 33.99
N VAL A 486 33.22 -24.63 34.39
CA VAL A 486 32.78 -23.27 34.80
C VAL A 486 32.30 -23.18 36.26
N GLY A 487 32.20 -24.29 36.97
CA GLY A 487 31.69 -24.35 38.35
C GLY A 487 30.16 -24.44 38.44
N GLU A 488 29.65 -24.97 39.55
CA GLU A 488 28.23 -25.34 39.70
C GLU A 488 27.22 -24.21 39.48
N ARG A 489 27.55 -22.98 39.90
CA ARG A 489 26.64 -21.83 39.76
C ARG A 489 26.47 -21.46 38.29
N ALA A 490 27.57 -21.27 37.57
CA ALA A 490 27.57 -20.95 36.15
C ALA A 490 26.96 -22.09 35.31
N ALA A 491 27.23 -23.35 35.67
CA ALA A 491 26.61 -24.51 35.03
C ALA A 491 25.07 -24.51 35.14
N ARG A 492 24.51 -24.14 36.30
CA ARG A 492 23.05 -23.99 36.47
C ARG A 492 22.48 -22.85 35.62
N ASP A 493 23.17 -21.71 35.60
CA ASP A 493 22.73 -20.54 34.83
C ASP A 493 22.73 -20.82 33.31
N ILE A 494 23.77 -21.49 32.79
CA ILE A 494 23.84 -21.96 31.40
C ILE A 494 22.70 -22.95 31.11
N GLY A 495 22.48 -23.95 31.98
CA GLY A 495 21.40 -24.93 31.80
C GLY A 495 20.01 -24.28 31.71
N ALA A 496 19.72 -23.30 32.55
CA ALA A 496 18.45 -22.56 32.52
C ALA A 496 18.24 -21.73 31.24
N HIS A 497 19.33 -21.30 30.58
CA HIS A 497 19.24 -20.65 29.26
C HIS A 497 18.98 -21.66 28.14
N VAL A 498 19.62 -22.83 28.19
CA VAL A 498 19.39 -23.93 27.23
C VAL A 498 17.94 -24.40 27.26
N ASP A 499 17.32 -24.52 28.43
CA ASP A 499 15.91 -24.90 28.56
C ASP A 499 14.96 -23.86 27.96
N ARG A 500 15.24 -22.56 28.17
CA ARG A 500 14.47 -21.46 27.56
C ARG A 500 14.60 -21.43 26.03
N LEU A 501 15.82 -21.64 25.53
CA LEU A 501 16.11 -21.75 24.11
C LEU A 501 15.34 -22.89 23.46
N ARG A 502 15.32 -24.06 24.08
CA ARG A 502 14.54 -25.23 23.60
C ARG A 502 13.05 -24.95 23.52
N ALA A 503 12.50 -24.32 24.56
CA ALA A 503 11.09 -23.96 24.58
C ALA A 503 10.75 -23.02 23.42
N ALA A 504 11.53 -21.95 23.24
CA ALA A 504 11.36 -21.01 22.13
C ALA A 504 11.49 -21.71 20.77
N ALA A 505 12.51 -22.54 20.60
CA ALA A 505 12.73 -23.28 19.37
C ALA A 505 11.58 -24.25 19.02
N GLY A 506 10.95 -24.86 20.05
CA GLY A 506 9.73 -25.65 19.88
C GLY A 506 8.55 -24.83 19.34
N THR A 507 8.40 -23.58 19.77
CA THR A 507 7.33 -22.70 19.27
C THR A 507 7.52 -22.29 17.81
N VAL A 508 8.76 -22.13 17.36
CA VAL A 508 9.10 -21.84 15.95
C VAL A 508 8.62 -22.98 15.05
N VAL A 509 8.90 -24.22 15.45
CA VAL A 509 8.53 -25.41 14.67
C VAL A 509 7.02 -25.70 14.73
N ALA A 510 6.33 -25.26 15.78
CA ALA A 510 4.90 -25.48 15.97
C ALA A 510 3.98 -24.50 15.21
N ALA A 511 4.51 -23.45 14.57
CA ALA A 511 3.72 -22.45 13.85
C ALA A 511 3.04 -23.00 12.57
N ASP A 512 1.94 -22.38 12.16
CA ASP A 512 1.00 -22.91 11.16
C ASP A 512 1.57 -22.99 9.73
N ARG A 513 1.02 -23.86 8.89
CA ARG A 513 1.49 -24.11 7.52
C ARG A 513 0.69 -23.30 6.51
N GLY A 514 1.11 -22.06 6.34
CA GLY A 514 0.65 -21.14 5.30
C GLY A 514 1.49 -19.87 5.30
N GLU A 515 1.25 -18.94 4.39
CA GLU A 515 2.02 -17.68 4.31
C GLU A 515 1.85 -16.82 5.57
N ASN A 516 0.67 -16.87 6.22
CA ASN A 516 0.47 -16.26 7.55
C ASN A 516 1.29 -16.95 8.64
N GLY A 517 1.36 -18.29 8.63
CA GLY A 517 2.19 -19.04 9.56
C GLY A 517 3.69 -18.89 9.29
N ARG A 518 4.08 -18.45 8.09
CA ARG A 518 5.45 -18.09 7.74
C ARG A 518 5.90 -16.81 8.45
N ILE A 519 5.06 -15.77 8.42
CA ILE A 519 5.31 -14.52 9.16
C ILE A 519 5.45 -14.81 10.66
N GLU A 520 4.56 -15.65 11.18
CA GLU A 520 4.60 -16.10 12.58
C GLU A 520 5.90 -16.86 12.92
N ARG A 521 6.38 -17.75 12.03
CA ARG A 521 7.66 -18.44 12.18
C ARG A 521 8.84 -17.46 12.27
N GLU A 522 8.87 -16.46 11.40
CA GLU A 522 9.94 -15.45 11.37
C GLU A 522 9.97 -14.60 12.65
N GLN A 523 8.79 -14.22 13.16
CA GLN A 523 8.68 -13.50 14.44
C GLN A 523 9.19 -14.35 15.62
N ARG A 524 8.76 -15.60 15.72
CA ARG A 524 9.21 -16.51 16.79
C ARG A 524 10.71 -16.82 16.70
N PHE A 525 11.26 -16.88 15.50
CA PHE A 525 12.70 -17.09 15.30
C PHE A 525 13.51 -15.86 15.73
N ALA A 526 12.99 -14.64 15.55
CA ALA A 526 13.60 -13.44 16.11
C ALA A 526 13.67 -13.48 17.65
N GLU A 527 12.61 -13.95 18.32
CA GLU A 527 12.60 -14.15 19.78
C GLU A 527 13.66 -15.19 20.22
N LEU A 528 13.79 -16.29 19.47
CA LEU A 528 14.83 -17.31 19.69
C LEU A 528 16.24 -16.71 19.57
N LEU A 529 16.46 -15.81 18.61
CA LEU A 529 17.75 -15.15 18.40
C LEU A 529 18.12 -14.19 19.55
N ASP A 530 17.15 -13.52 20.15
CA ASP A 530 17.41 -12.69 21.33
C ASP A 530 17.79 -13.53 22.55
N LEU A 531 17.13 -14.68 22.76
CA LEU A 531 17.54 -15.66 23.78
C LEU A 531 18.94 -16.24 23.47
N SER A 532 19.24 -16.47 22.19
CA SER A 532 20.55 -16.96 21.73
C SER A 532 21.66 -15.96 22.06
N ARG A 533 21.42 -14.66 21.86
CA ARG A 533 22.35 -13.59 22.22
C ARG A 533 22.68 -13.62 23.72
N SER A 534 21.64 -13.69 24.56
CA SER A 534 21.81 -13.77 26.01
C SER A 534 22.59 -15.01 26.45
N PHE A 535 22.39 -16.16 25.79
CA PHE A 535 23.17 -17.38 26.06
C PHE A 535 24.67 -17.18 25.75
N VAL A 536 25.01 -16.59 24.61
CA VAL A 536 26.41 -16.33 24.24
C VAL A 536 27.09 -15.40 25.23
N GLU A 537 26.39 -14.38 25.71
CA GLU A 537 26.89 -13.45 26.75
C GLU A 537 27.21 -14.19 28.06
N VAL A 538 26.35 -15.11 28.50
CA VAL A 538 26.56 -15.91 29.71
C VAL A 538 27.77 -16.84 29.57
N VAL A 539 27.91 -17.52 28.42
CA VAL A 539 29.06 -18.42 28.17
C VAL A 539 30.37 -17.65 28.09
N ALA A 540 30.38 -16.49 27.41
CA ALA A 540 31.54 -15.60 27.34
C ALA A 540 32.00 -15.14 28.73
N GLY A 541 31.07 -14.88 29.65
CA GLY A 541 31.39 -14.51 31.04
C GLY A 541 32.08 -15.61 31.85
N CYS A 542 32.06 -16.86 31.39
CA CYS A 542 32.62 -18.01 32.12
C CYS A 542 34.08 -18.33 31.77
N GLN A 543 34.66 -17.74 30.72
CA GLN A 543 35.98 -18.09 30.16
C GLN A 543 37.21 -17.52 30.92
N GLN A 544 37.04 -16.77 32.00
CA GLN A 544 38.10 -15.91 32.52
C GLN A 544 38.95 -16.52 33.66
N ASP A 545 40.28 -16.53 33.51
CA ASP A 545 41.20 -16.64 34.65
C ASP A 545 41.29 -15.29 35.37
N ARG A 546 41.11 -15.37 36.70
CA ARG A 546 40.41 -14.35 37.49
C ARG A 546 41.24 -13.15 37.96
N THR A 547 42.55 -13.11 37.74
CA THR A 547 43.40 -11.99 38.19
C THR A 547 44.76 -12.04 37.48
N LEU A 548 45.24 -10.90 37.01
CA LEU A 548 46.65 -10.73 36.63
C LEU A 548 47.50 -10.69 37.90
N GLU A 549 48.44 -11.62 38.02
CA GLU A 549 49.39 -11.67 39.13
C GLU A 549 50.76 -11.15 38.70
N TRP A 550 51.32 -10.23 39.49
CA TRP A 550 52.68 -9.77 39.30
C TRP A 550 53.69 -10.89 39.65
N THR A 551 54.61 -11.18 38.74
CA THR A 551 55.67 -12.17 38.96
C THR A 551 57.05 -11.53 38.82
N SER A 552 58.07 -12.15 39.41
CA SER A 552 59.45 -11.68 39.28
C SER A 552 59.97 -11.70 37.84
N ALA A 553 59.33 -12.46 36.94
CA ALA A 553 59.69 -12.53 35.52
C ALA A 553 59.33 -11.25 34.74
N LEU A 554 58.42 -10.43 35.28
CA LEU A 554 57.94 -9.16 34.72
C LEU A 554 58.70 -7.93 35.25
N SER A 555 59.63 -8.12 36.19
CA SER A 555 60.47 -7.01 36.67
C SER A 555 61.46 -6.60 35.60
N VAL A 556 61.55 -5.29 35.36
CA VAL A 556 62.52 -4.67 34.46
C VAL A 556 63.77 -4.18 35.20
N GLY A 557 63.91 -4.54 36.48
CA GLY A 557 65.07 -4.21 37.31
C GLY A 557 65.13 -2.77 37.82
N VAL A 558 64.12 -1.95 37.50
CA VAL A 558 63.98 -0.56 37.96
C VAL A 558 62.79 -0.49 38.93
N PRO A 559 63.01 -0.32 40.25
CA PRO A 559 61.94 -0.39 41.25
C PRO A 559 60.76 0.56 41.02
N GLU A 560 61.04 1.74 40.46
CA GLU A 560 60.02 2.75 40.16
C GLU A 560 59.11 2.30 39.01
N PHE A 561 59.68 1.80 37.91
CA PHE A 561 58.89 1.27 36.78
C PHE A 561 58.15 -0.01 37.17
N ASP A 562 58.79 -0.90 37.93
CA ASP A 562 58.12 -2.09 38.47
C ASP A 562 56.90 -1.73 39.34
N ASN A 563 56.94 -0.62 40.09
CA ASN A 563 55.79 -0.15 40.87
C ASN A 563 54.68 0.42 39.98
N GLN A 564 55.05 1.13 38.91
CA GLN A 564 54.09 1.65 37.93
C GLN A 564 53.45 0.51 37.12
N HIS A 565 54.22 -0.50 36.71
CA HIS A 565 53.70 -1.71 36.07
C HIS A 565 52.76 -2.48 37.00
N ARG A 566 53.06 -2.59 38.30
CA ARG A 566 52.10 -3.14 39.29
C ARG A 566 50.79 -2.34 39.34
N GLY A 567 50.87 -1.01 39.26
CA GLY A 567 49.68 -0.15 39.19
C GLY A 567 48.84 -0.36 37.92
N LEU A 568 49.48 -0.65 36.78
CA LEU A 568 48.78 -1.05 35.55
C LEU A 568 48.03 -2.37 35.72
N PHE A 569 48.66 -3.36 36.35
CA PHE A 569 48.03 -4.66 36.65
C PHE A 569 46.80 -4.49 37.55
N ASP A 570 46.89 -3.66 38.58
CA ASP A 570 45.77 -3.37 39.47
C ASP A 570 44.60 -2.69 38.74
N LEU A 571 44.88 -1.75 37.83
CA LEU A 571 43.84 -1.08 37.05
C LEU A 571 43.19 -2.02 36.02
N ILE A 572 43.96 -2.89 35.39
CA ILE A 572 43.42 -3.93 34.51
C ILE A 572 42.54 -4.90 35.30
N ASN A 573 42.99 -5.35 36.48
CA ASN A 573 42.19 -6.22 37.35
C ASN A 573 40.88 -5.55 37.77
N ARG A 574 40.89 -4.26 38.09
CA ARG A 574 39.66 -3.50 38.40
C ARG A 574 38.73 -3.33 37.21
N LEU A 575 39.28 -3.20 35.99
CA LEU A 575 38.48 -3.19 34.76
C LEU A 575 37.78 -4.54 34.56
N TYR A 576 38.50 -5.64 34.78
CA TYR A 576 37.92 -6.99 34.76
C TYR A 576 36.82 -7.16 35.81
N GLU A 577 37.04 -6.71 37.05
CA GLU A 577 36.04 -6.76 38.13
C GLU A 577 34.77 -5.99 37.78
N ALA A 578 34.91 -4.76 37.26
CA ALA A 578 33.76 -3.93 36.86
C ALA A 578 32.95 -4.58 35.73
N MET A 579 33.62 -5.18 34.75
CA MET A 579 32.95 -5.94 33.68
C MET A 579 32.23 -7.18 34.22
N GLN A 580 32.86 -7.92 35.14
CA GLN A 580 32.31 -9.16 35.69
C GLN A 580 31.12 -8.90 36.65
N ALA A 581 31.15 -7.80 37.39
CA ALA A 581 30.05 -7.38 38.25
C ALA A 581 28.81 -6.90 37.46
N GLY A 582 28.89 -6.85 36.12
CA GLY A 582 27.79 -6.37 35.27
C GLY A 582 27.53 -4.88 35.46
N GLU A 583 28.57 -4.12 35.81
CA GLU A 583 28.46 -2.68 36.04
C GLU A 583 27.99 -1.96 34.77
N SER A 584 27.34 -0.83 34.95
CA SER A 584 26.83 -0.06 33.81
C SER A 584 27.96 0.30 32.83
N ARG A 585 27.64 0.34 31.54
CA ARG A 585 28.60 0.69 30.47
C ARG A 585 29.37 1.99 30.75
N ALA A 586 28.74 2.95 31.41
CA ALA A 586 29.35 4.21 31.82
C ALA A 586 30.44 4.02 32.89
N MET A 587 30.23 3.13 33.86
CA MET A 587 31.21 2.81 34.90
C MET A 587 32.40 2.03 34.33
N ILE A 588 32.16 1.11 33.40
CA ILE A 588 33.24 0.39 32.69
C ILE A 588 34.07 1.38 31.86
N ALA A 589 33.42 2.33 31.17
CA ALA A 589 34.12 3.37 30.41
C ALA A 589 34.98 4.28 31.28
N ASP A 590 34.55 4.64 32.50
CA ASP A 590 35.33 5.44 33.46
C ASP A 590 36.59 4.70 33.94
N VAL A 591 36.50 3.40 34.20
CA VAL A 591 37.69 2.59 34.52
C VAL A 591 38.64 2.53 33.34
N PHE A 592 38.11 2.46 32.12
CA PHE A 592 38.88 2.48 30.87
C PHE A 592 39.67 3.78 30.69
N ASP A 593 39.01 4.93 30.91
CA ASP A 593 39.61 6.25 30.79
C ASP A 593 40.75 6.43 31.83
N LYS A 594 40.58 5.89 33.05
CA LYS A 594 41.62 5.87 34.09
C LYS A 594 42.82 5.01 33.72
N LEU A 595 42.59 3.86 33.10
CA LEU A 595 43.67 2.99 32.64
C LEU A 595 44.49 3.66 31.54
N ILE A 596 43.86 4.23 30.52
CA ILE A 596 44.55 4.97 29.44
C ILE A 596 45.38 6.13 30.02
N ALA A 597 44.79 6.91 30.94
CA ALA A 597 45.50 8.02 31.57
C ALA A 597 46.72 7.57 32.38
N TYR A 598 46.59 6.48 33.14
CA TYR A 598 47.70 5.93 33.92
C TYR A 598 48.81 5.37 33.03
N THR A 599 48.46 4.66 31.94
CA THR A 599 49.42 4.19 30.92
C THR A 599 50.19 5.34 30.30
N GLY A 600 49.50 6.43 29.93
CA GLY A 600 50.16 7.62 29.39
C GLY A 600 51.14 8.27 30.38
N SER A 601 50.77 8.33 31.67
CA SER A 601 51.66 8.84 32.73
C SER A 601 52.87 7.94 32.95
N HIS A 602 52.70 6.63 32.90
CA HIS A 602 53.78 5.66 33.03
C HIS A 602 54.79 5.79 31.86
N PHE A 603 54.30 5.82 30.61
CA PHE A 603 55.15 6.05 29.45
C PHE A 603 55.89 7.37 29.51
N SER A 604 55.24 8.45 29.95
CA SER A 604 55.91 9.73 30.14
C SER A 604 57.07 9.65 31.14
N ALA A 605 56.95 8.83 32.19
CA ALA A 605 58.02 8.64 33.18
C ALA A 605 59.21 7.86 32.58
N GLU A 606 58.94 6.82 31.79
CA GLU A 606 59.98 6.08 31.06
C GLU A 606 60.68 6.96 30.02
N GLU A 607 59.92 7.69 29.21
CA GLU A 607 60.44 8.58 28.18
C GLU A 607 61.31 9.72 28.75
N THR A 608 60.90 10.26 29.90
CA THR A 608 61.72 11.25 30.64
C THR A 608 63.04 10.65 31.09
N ALA A 609 63.03 9.40 31.57
CA ALA A 609 64.26 8.70 31.91
C ALA A 609 65.12 8.37 30.67
N PHE A 610 64.50 8.02 29.54
CA PHE A 610 65.20 7.80 28.28
C PHE A 610 65.94 9.05 27.82
N GLU A 611 65.30 10.22 27.92
CA GLU A 611 65.89 11.51 27.57
C GLU A 611 67.00 11.91 28.56
N GLN A 612 66.76 11.75 29.86
CA GLN A 612 67.70 12.14 30.91
C GLN A 612 68.99 11.31 30.90
N TYR A 613 68.89 10.00 30.63
CA TYR A 613 70.03 9.08 30.70
C TYR A 613 70.56 8.68 29.32
N GLY A 614 69.94 9.13 28.22
CA GLY A 614 70.41 8.91 26.85
C GLY A 614 70.22 7.46 26.36
N TYR A 615 69.03 6.89 26.56
CA TYR A 615 68.71 5.53 26.11
C TYR A 615 68.76 5.41 24.57
N PRO A 616 69.60 4.53 23.98
CA PRO A 616 69.83 4.49 22.53
C PRO A 616 68.61 4.17 21.68
N ASP A 617 67.71 3.32 22.18
CA ASP A 617 66.54 2.83 21.45
C ASP A 617 65.27 3.68 21.71
N ALA A 618 65.41 4.82 22.39
CA ALA A 618 64.30 5.70 22.76
C ALA A 618 63.35 6.06 21.58
N PRO A 619 63.82 6.35 20.34
CA PRO A 619 62.93 6.71 19.24
C PRO A 619 62.00 5.58 18.78
N GLU A 620 62.43 4.32 18.89
CA GLU A 620 61.62 3.15 18.56
C GLU A 620 60.62 2.86 19.69
N HIS A 621 61.08 2.96 20.95
CA HIS A 621 60.27 2.72 22.13
C HIS A 621 59.12 3.73 22.29
N VAL A 622 59.40 5.03 22.13
CA VAL A 622 58.39 6.11 22.15
C VAL A 622 57.33 5.92 21.06
N ARG A 623 57.71 5.33 19.92
CA ARG A 623 56.74 5.04 18.85
C ARG A 623 55.79 3.92 19.26
N ALA A 624 56.31 2.86 19.86
CA ALA A 624 55.50 1.78 20.42
C ALA A 624 54.50 2.31 21.46
N HIS A 625 54.91 3.24 22.33
CA HIS A 625 54.00 3.90 23.27
C HIS A 625 52.86 4.67 22.61
N ARG A 626 53.16 5.44 21.55
CA ARG A 626 52.12 6.23 20.85
C ARG A 626 51.11 5.36 20.12
N ASP A 627 51.56 4.34 19.40
CA ASP A 627 50.70 3.45 18.61
C ASP A 627 49.69 2.71 19.52
N LEU A 628 50.13 2.42 20.72
CA LEU A 628 49.43 1.67 21.75
C LEU A 628 48.38 2.52 22.48
N VAL A 629 48.71 3.76 22.83
CA VAL A 629 47.71 4.71 23.37
C VAL A 629 46.63 5.00 22.34
N ALA A 630 46.99 5.07 21.05
CA ALA A 630 46.04 5.24 19.96
C ALA A 630 45.08 4.04 19.84
N GLN A 631 45.60 2.80 19.84
CA GLN A 631 44.78 1.57 19.80
C GLN A 631 43.84 1.46 21.00
N ALA A 632 44.33 1.75 22.22
CA ALA A 632 43.49 1.72 23.41
C ALA A 632 42.35 2.76 23.35
N THR A 633 42.62 3.95 22.77
CA THR A 633 41.60 5.00 22.60
C THR A 633 40.54 4.63 21.56
N GLU A 634 40.93 3.96 20.47
CA GLU A 634 39.99 3.47 19.45
C GLU A 634 39.04 2.41 20.03
N LEU A 635 39.57 1.41 20.73
CA LEU A 635 38.79 0.36 21.40
C LEU A 635 37.79 0.95 22.41
N ARG A 636 38.20 1.97 23.17
CA ARG A 636 37.32 2.71 24.08
C ARG A 636 36.14 3.33 23.35
N ASN A 637 36.36 3.94 22.18
CA ASN A 637 35.31 4.61 21.41
C ASN A 637 34.36 3.61 20.75
N GLU A 638 34.87 2.47 20.28
CA GLU A 638 34.04 1.36 19.80
C GLU A 638 33.15 0.83 20.92
N PHE A 639 33.73 0.59 22.10
CA PHE A 639 33.00 0.21 23.30
C PHE A 639 31.97 1.24 23.73
N ALA A 640 32.14 2.54 23.49
CA ALA A 640 31.10 3.53 23.79
C ALA A 640 29.94 3.51 22.79
N SER A 641 30.18 3.10 21.53
CA SER A 641 29.27 3.29 20.39
C SER A 641 28.14 2.26 20.22
N GLY A 642 28.05 1.23 21.07
CA GLY A 642 27.04 0.18 20.92
C GLY A 642 27.40 -0.94 19.93
N ARG A 643 28.46 -0.77 19.15
CA ARG A 643 28.74 -1.62 17.98
C ARG A 643 29.50 -2.92 18.25
N SER A 644 29.90 -3.20 19.50
CA SER A 644 30.55 -4.45 19.84
C SER A 644 30.07 -4.97 21.19
N MET A 645 29.70 -6.25 21.22
CA MET A 645 29.26 -7.01 22.39
C MET A 645 30.41 -7.40 23.33
N ILE A 646 31.62 -6.90 23.10
CA ILE A 646 32.80 -7.54 23.68
C ILE A 646 33.65 -6.60 24.52
N ALA A 647 33.07 -6.16 25.64
CA ALA A 647 33.81 -5.55 26.75
C ALA A 647 35.07 -6.38 27.10
N MET A 648 34.93 -7.71 27.07
CA MET A 648 35.96 -8.65 27.51
C MET A 648 37.12 -8.87 26.53
N ASP A 649 36.94 -8.71 25.21
CA ASP A 649 38.06 -8.76 24.24
C ASP A 649 39.03 -7.61 24.48
N VAL A 650 38.50 -6.48 24.94
CA VAL A 650 39.31 -5.31 25.23
C VAL A 650 40.14 -5.53 26.50
N ALA A 651 39.56 -6.18 27.52
CA ALA A 651 40.30 -6.52 28.73
C ALA A 651 41.42 -7.55 28.45
N ASP A 652 41.15 -8.55 27.60
CA ASP A 652 42.13 -9.54 27.15
C ASP A 652 43.23 -8.89 26.28
N PHE A 653 42.85 -8.00 25.36
CA PHE A 653 43.80 -7.18 24.61
C PHE A 653 44.70 -6.40 25.55
N LEU A 654 44.15 -5.67 26.51
CA LEU A 654 44.91 -4.84 27.46
C LEU A 654 45.84 -5.69 28.34
N ARG A 655 45.39 -6.87 28.75
CA ARG A 655 46.18 -7.87 29.48
C ARG A 655 47.40 -8.31 28.67
N ASP A 656 47.16 -8.89 27.50
CA ASP A 656 48.22 -9.43 26.64
C ASP A 656 49.15 -8.31 26.19
N TRP A 657 48.57 -7.13 25.95
CA TRP A 657 49.29 -5.93 25.60
C TRP A 657 50.30 -5.53 26.68
N VAL A 658 49.88 -5.33 27.94
CA VAL A 658 50.80 -4.92 29.02
C VAL A 658 51.90 -5.96 29.22
N VAL A 659 51.54 -7.25 29.23
CA VAL A 659 52.51 -8.33 29.45
C VAL A 659 53.55 -8.36 28.33
N ASN A 660 53.11 -8.29 27.07
CA ASN A 660 54.01 -8.31 25.92
C ASN A 660 54.87 -7.05 25.83
N HIS A 661 54.32 -5.89 26.16
CA HIS A 661 55.08 -4.64 26.18
C HIS A 661 56.18 -4.68 27.25
N ILE A 662 55.87 -5.15 28.46
CA ILE A 662 56.87 -5.28 29.54
C ILE A 662 57.95 -6.30 29.16
N GLN A 663 57.56 -7.49 28.70
CA GLN A 663 58.50 -8.58 28.44
C GLN A 663 59.28 -8.41 27.13
N GLY A 664 58.70 -7.75 26.12
CA GLY A 664 59.27 -7.56 24.80
C GLY A 664 59.95 -6.22 24.61
N THR A 665 59.29 -5.12 25.00
CA THR A 665 59.77 -3.75 24.77
C THR A 665 60.55 -3.24 25.98
N ASP A 666 59.95 -3.21 27.17
CA ASP A 666 60.56 -2.61 28.37
C ASP A 666 61.77 -3.38 28.88
N ARG A 667 61.74 -4.71 28.72
CA ARG A 667 62.88 -5.56 29.02
C ARG A 667 64.17 -5.18 28.25
N ARG A 668 64.06 -4.48 27.11
CA ARG A 668 65.23 -4.03 26.33
C ARG A 668 66.05 -2.98 27.08
N TYR A 669 65.44 -2.16 27.93
CA TYR A 669 66.17 -1.16 28.70
C TYR A 669 66.70 -1.68 30.04
N THR A 670 66.35 -2.90 30.45
CA THR A 670 66.71 -3.47 31.77
C THR A 670 68.23 -3.47 32.00
N ASP A 671 69.01 -3.92 31.02
CA ASP A 671 70.48 -3.95 31.12
C ASP A 671 71.09 -2.54 31.10
N PHE A 672 70.44 -1.60 30.40
CA PHE A 672 70.89 -0.20 30.31
C PHE A 672 70.72 0.54 31.64
N PHE A 673 69.62 0.29 32.35
CA PHE A 673 69.34 0.91 33.65
C PHE A 673 69.82 0.09 34.85
N ALA A 674 70.48 -1.04 34.64
CA ALA A 674 70.99 -1.91 35.71
C ALA A 674 71.97 -1.15 36.64
N GLY A 675 71.57 -0.96 37.90
CA GLY A 675 72.38 -0.27 38.92
C GLY A 675 72.23 1.26 38.93
N THR A 676 71.44 1.84 38.03
CA THR A 676 71.11 3.27 38.01
C THR A 676 69.95 3.55 38.96
N LYS A 677 70.14 4.45 39.94
CA LYS A 677 69.05 4.91 40.81
C LYS A 677 68.22 5.97 40.07
N ILE A 678 67.20 5.52 39.36
CA ILE A 678 66.15 6.40 38.84
C ILE A 678 65.30 6.82 40.05
N GLY A 679 65.42 8.09 40.46
CA GLY A 679 64.61 8.67 41.53
C GLY A 679 63.23 9.07 41.02
N ALA A 680 62.24 9.12 41.91
CA ALA A 680 60.91 9.62 41.59
C ALA A 680 61.02 10.98 40.90
N VAL A 681 60.50 11.08 39.68
CA VAL A 681 60.31 12.35 39.00
C VAL A 681 59.25 13.09 39.81
N ASP A 682 59.65 14.19 40.47
CA ASP A 682 58.71 15.03 41.21
C ASP A 682 57.72 15.66 40.22
N ARG A 683 56.44 15.62 40.61
CA ARG A 683 55.22 15.80 39.80
C ARG A 683 55.20 16.89 38.74
#